data_AF-A0A938GJD1-F1
#
_entry.id   AF-A0A938GJD1-F1
#
_cell.length_a   1.000
_cell.length_b   1.000
_cell.length_c   1.000
_cell.angle_alpha   90.00
_cell.angle_beta   90.00
_cell.angle_gamma   90.00
#
_symmetry.space_group_name_H-M   'P 1'
#
loop_
_entity.id
_entity.type
_entity.pdbx_description
1 polymer ?
#
loop_
_entity_poly.entity_id
_entity_poly.type
_entity_poly.pdbx_seq_one_letter_code
_entity_poly.pdbx_strand_id
1 'polypeptide(L)'
;MRSHVISENSRCDRMHWFSSRWARFLCCLVVIATLSMQRGYGQDNRPAQAPDPAGPPSTPAGKQPKQAGLSGNEAAEVKLSSKRGFYDAPFSLALSTKSGDATIRYTLNGSEPTMHHGFTYQTPISISRTTVLRVTAFEPGGRPGKIKTHTFVFPRDVIRQSPDGLPPEGFPYLWGKNQVRYGMDPRIVNDPRFRDEIVAGLKALPSFSIVTDMDNMFGEKRGIYSNPGEQGKESERPCSVEMLHPDGEQGFQIDCGIRIRGGFSRLPVNAKHAFRLFFRKEYGEAKLEYPLFGKTGARKFDSLDLRTFQNYSWSLCADPRATFLRDQFNRDLQLAMGQPAACGEFCHLYINGHYWGLYNTCERPEASFGETYLGGKKSDYDVVKVDSGFTTRQSTYNLISTDGDMEAWTRLYNRAAAGLTDNTNYFALQGRNPDGTRNPTLETLLDVDNLIDYMLIIFWGGNLDAPISSFGGNRTPNNYHSMRRRGGDEGFKFFVWDAEHTLLDVGTDRTGPFHTGVKLGTSSPQWLWQQCVENAEFRLRVADRVHRHFSPGGVLHPLSLGERFRARARHIESAVIAESARWGDVKHTFPMEPVPPRVDQDGNPLTGPFNRDDDWRREINRLVNDYLPKRSGIVLGQLFAQGLLPDLDPPQFRREAADASRVTLRSGAARAEIYFTTDGSDPRLEGGKVSPRARKFESPISPPTNESLLRARALLNGDWSALATLQ
;
A
#
# COMPACT_ATOMS: atom_id res chain seq x y z
N MET A 1 -26.71 75.57 -5.40
CA MET A 1 -27.41 76.26 -4.29
C MET A 1 -27.76 75.23 -3.23
N ARG A 2 -27.83 75.71 -1.99
CA ARG A 2 -27.90 75.04 -0.69
C ARG A 2 -28.96 73.93 -0.54
N SER A 3 -28.63 72.99 0.38
CA SER A 3 -29.47 72.43 1.47
C SER A 3 -30.76 71.66 1.09
N HIS A 4 -31.20 70.57 1.73
CA HIS A 4 -31.14 70.17 3.12
C HIS A 4 -31.37 68.64 3.25
N VAL A 5 -30.85 68.11 4.36
CA VAL A 5 -31.11 66.81 4.99
C VAL A 5 -32.54 66.77 5.58
N ILE A 6 -33.16 65.59 5.69
CA ILE A 6 -33.93 65.03 6.84
C ILE A 6 -34.92 63.92 6.40
N SER A 7 -34.62 62.68 6.82
CA SER A 7 -35.47 61.67 7.50
C SER A 7 -36.82 61.25 6.88
N GLU A 8 -37.40 60.07 7.09
CA GLU A 8 -37.11 58.79 7.73
C GLU A 8 -38.34 57.93 7.32
N ASN A 9 -38.16 56.61 7.17
CA ASN A 9 -39.23 55.59 7.19
C ASN A 9 -40.35 55.71 6.12
N SER A 10 -40.67 54.73 5.29
CA SER A 10 -40.45 53.29 5.39
C SER A 10 -40.95 52.62 4.10
N ARG A 11 -40.36 51.44 3.84
CA ARG A 11 -40.79 50.35 2.95
C ARG A 11 -40.41 50.40 1.46
N CYS A 12 -39.67 49.32 1.16
CA CYS A 12 -39.55 48.55 -0.09
C CYS A 12 -38.39 48.86 -1.04
N ASP A 13 -37.61 47.78 -1.21
CA ASP A 13 -36.89 47.36 -2.41
C ASP A 13 -35.46 47.88 -2.66
N ARG A 14 -34.48 47.18 -2.05
CA ARG A 14 -33.56 46.28 -2.79
C ARG A 14 -32.34 45.89 -1.93
N MET A 15 -32.31 44.64 -1.47
CA MET A 15 -31.05 43.92 -1.22
C MET A 15 -31.33 42.41 -1.15
N HIS A 16 -31.31 41.75 -2.31
CA HIS A 16 -31.31 40.29 -2.41
C HIS A 16 -30.33 39.88 -3.51
N TRP A 17 -29.05 39.78 -3.18
CA TRP A 17 -28.05 39.06 -3.97
C TRP A 17 -26.91 38.68 -3.02
N PHE A 18 -27.10 37.63 -2.21
CA PHE A 18 -26.07 36.79 -1.57
C PHE A 18 -26.75 35.82 -0.59
N SER A 19 -27.30 34.70 -1.09
CA SER A 19 -27.53 33.47 -0.32
C SER A 19 -28.18 32.38 -1.19
N SER A 20 -27.38 31.66 -1.97
CA SER A 20 -27.84 30.41 -2.61
C SER A 20 -26.77 29.31 -2.71
N ARG A 21 -25.65 29.45 -1.97
CA ARG A 21 -24.59 28.43 -1.92
C ARG A 21 -24.50 27.63 -0.61
N TRP A 22 -25.35 27.89 0.38
CA TRP A 22 -25.33 27.18 1.67
C TRP A 22 -26.46 26.15 1.87
N ALA A 23 -27.46 26.12 0.98
CA ALA A 23 -28.62 25.22 1.14
C ALA A 23 -28.46 23.82 0.50
N ARG A 24 -27.37 23.55 -0.24
CA ARG A 24 -27.09 22.21 -0.82
C ARG A 24 -26.10 21.36 -0.02
N PHE A 25 -25.47 21.92 1.01
CA PHE A 25 -24.54 21.19 1.89
C PHE A 25 -25.25 20.43 3.03
N LEU A 26 -26.53 20.72 3.30
CA LEU A 26 -27.30 20.06 4.36
C LEU A 26 -28.04 18.77 3.90
N CYS A 27 -28.11 18.50 2.59
CA CYS A 27 -28.85 17.35 2.05
C CYS A 27 -28.07 16.02 2.06
N CYS A 28 -26.75 16.04 2.23
CA CYS A 28 -25.94 14.80 2.30
C CYS A 28 -25.79 14.24 3.73
N LEU A 29 -26.21 14.98 4.76
CA LEU A 29 -26.15 14.53 6.17
C LEU A 29 -27.44 13.85 6.66
N VAL A 30 -28.54 13.90 5.89
CA VAL A 30 -29.87 13.38 6.33
C VAL A 30 -30.16 11.95 5.81
N VAL A 31 -29.40 11.43 4.85
CA VAL A 31 -29.59 10.02 4.40
C VAL A 31 -28.90 9.01 5.33
N ILE A 32 -27.97 9.45 6.19
CA ILE A 32 -27.22 8.57 7.11
C ILE A 32 -27.90 8.43 8.49
N ALA A 33 -28.88 9.27 8.83
CA ALA A 33 -29.57 9.22 10.14
C ALA A 33 -31.01 8.67 10.11
N THR A 34 -31.64 8.48 8.94
CA THR A 34 -33.09 8.22 8.86
C THR A 34 -33.48 6.76 8.58
N LEU A 35 -32.57 5.81 8.79
CA LEU A 35 -32.89 4.37 8.81
C LEU A 35 -32.74 3.71 10.19
N SER A 36 -32.43 4.49 11.24
CA SER A 36 -32.24 3.97 12.60
C SER A 36 -33.10 4.63 13.68
N MET A 37 -34.09 5.45 13.31
CA MET A 37 -35.04 6.06 14.26
C MET A 37 -36.49 5.98 13.76
N GLN A 38 -37.03 4.76 13.73
CA GLN A 38 -38.47 4.55 13.90
C GLN A 38 -38.69 3.30 14.75
N ARG A 39 -38.66 3.48 16.06
CA ARG A 39 -39.60 2.91 17.03
C ARG A 39 -39.36 3.59 18.38
N GLY A 40 -40.29 4.46 18.73
CA GLY A 40 -40.24 5.29 19.92
C GLY A 40 -40.47 4.48 21.19
N TYR A 41 -39.95 5.07 22.26
CA TYR A 41 -40.23 4.77 23.66
C TYR A 41 -41.73 4.63 23.95
N GLY A 42 -42.08 3.53 24.63
CA GLY A 42 -43.34 3.32 25.34
C GLY A 42 -43.01 2.71 26.71
N GLN A 43 -43.73 3.16 27.72
CA GLN A 43 -43.46 3.08 29.16
C GLN A 43 -43.20 1.67 29.75
N ASP A 44 -42.40 1.66 30.83
CA ASP A 44 -42.21 0.57 31.78
C ASP A 44 -43.53 0.12 32.47
N ASN A 45 -43.78 -1.20 32.52
CA ASN A 45 -44.28 -1.91 33.71
C ASN A 45 -44.38 -3.44 33.53
N ARG A 46 -43.51 -4.17 34.28
CA ARG A 46 -43.62 -5.57 34.81
C ARG A 46 -43.66 -6.77 33.83
N PRO A 47 -43.39 -8.02 34.27
CA PRO A 47 -42.53 -8.52 35.36
C PRO A 47 -41.44 -9.52 34.86
N ALA A 48 -40.58 -10.00 35.77
CA ALA A 48 -39.53 -10.99 35.49
C ALA A 48 -40.07 -12.26 34.78
N GLN A 49 -39.43 -12.66 33.67
CA GLN A 49 -39.65 -13.94 33.00
C GLN A 49 -38.34 -14.72 32.80
N ALA A 50 -38.50 -16.04 32.93
CA ALA A 50 -37.52 -17.11 33.09
C ALA A 50 -36.50 -17.26 31.95
N PRO A 51 -35.38 -17.97 32.18
CA PRO A 51 -34.36 -18.21 31.15
C PRO A 51 -34.91 -19.10 30.02
N ASP A 52 -34.80 -18.61 28.78
CA ASP A 52 -35.20 -19.35 27.58
C ASP A 52 -34.17 -20.43 27.17
N PRO A 53 -34.62 -21.52 26.54
CA PRO A 53 -33.90 -22.78 26.45
C PRO A 53 -32.79 -22.76 25.39
N ALA A 54 -31.79 -23.61 25.62
CA ALA A 54 -30.68 -23.85 24.73
C ALA A 54 -31.13 -24.08 23.27
N GLY A 55 -30.69 -23.19 22.38
CA GLY A 55 -30.84 -23.38 20.94
C GLY A 55 -30.08 -24.63 20.47
N PRO A 56 -30.54 -25.29 19.39
CA PRO A 56 -29.96 -26.53 18.92
C PRO A 56 -28.52 -26.32 18.45
N PRO A 57 -27.64 -27.33 18.60
CA PRO A 57 -26.21 -27.17 18.35
C PRO A 57 -25.92 -26.82 16.89
N SER A 58 -25.07 -25.81 16.71
CA SER A 58 -24.45 -25.43 15.44
C SER A 58 -23.69 -26.60 14.82
N THR A 59 -24.01 -26.94 13.57
CA THR A 59 -23.23 -27.88 12.76
C THR A 59 -21.85 -27.27 12.45
N PRO A 60 -20.73 -27.92 12.80
CA PRO A 60 -19.40 -27.41 12.47
C PRO A 60 -19.16 -27.39 10.97
N ALA A 61 -18.33 -26.44 10.50
CA ALA A 61 -17.70 -26.49 9.19
C ALA A 61 -17.20 -27.93 8.92
N GLY A 62 -17.57 -28.47 7.77
CA GLY A 62 -17.26 -29.84 7.39
C GLY A 62 -15.77 -30.14 7.56
N LYS A 63 -15.44 -30.83 8.65
CA LYS A 63 -14.28 -31.72 8.67
C LYS A 63 -14.45 -32.63 7.47
N GLN A 64 -13.40 -32.85 6.69
CA GLN A 64 -13.33 -33.99 5.79
C GLN A 64 -13.89 -35.20 6.55
N PRO A 65 -14.83 -35.98 5.99
CA PRO A 65 -15.18 -37.25 6.60
C PRO A 65 -13.87 -37.99 6.82
N LYS A 66 -13.60 -38.40 8.07
CA LYS A 66 -12.51 -39.35 8.34
C LYS A 66 -12.79 -40.56 7.44
N GLN A 67 -12.08 -40.66 6.32
CA GLN A 67 -12.08 -41.86 5.51
C GLN A 67 -11.66 -42.99 6.44
N ALA A 68 -12.49 -44.02 6.51
CA ALA A 68 -12.18 -45.27 7.18
C ALA A 68 -10.79 -45.76 6.71
N GLY A 69 -10.00 -46.28 7.65
CA GLY A 69 -8.54 -46.41 7.57
C GLY A 69 -7.98 -46.82 6.20
N LEU A 70 -7.35 -45.87 5.53
CA LEU A 70 -6.42 -46.14 4.43
C LEU A 70 -5.05 -46.46 5.06
N SER A 71 -4.69 -47.74 5.10
CA SER A 71 -3.39 -48.23 5.58
C SER A 71 -2.31 -48.27 4.47
N GLY A 72 -2.65 -47.90 3.23
CA GLY A 72 -1.74 -47.91 2.08
C GLY A 72 -0.84 -46.68 1.95
N ASN A 73 0.19 -46.82 1.09
CA ASN A 73 1.10 -45.74 0.71
C ASN A 73 0.34 -44.59 0.01
N GLU A 74 0.89 -43.38 0.09
CA GLU A 74 0.43 -42.23 -0.70
C GLU A 74 0.79 -42.44 -2.17
N ALA A 75 -0.14 -42.13 -3.08
CA ALA A 75 0.09 -42.32 -4.51
C ALA A 75 1.27 -41.49 -5.04
N ALA A 76 1.99 -42.04 -6.01
CA ALA A 76 3.10 -41.34 -6.63
C ALA A 76 2.64 -40.07 -7.36
N GLU A 77 3.51 -39.06 -7.34
CA GLU A 77 3.29 -37.76 -7.96
C GLU A 77 3.00 -37.88 -9.46
N VAL A 78 1.94 -37.21 -9.93
CA VAL A 78 1.62 -37.15 -11.36
C VAL A 78 2.63 -36.25 -12.09
N LYS A 79 3.19 -36.74 -13.18
CA LYS A 79 4.03 -35.99 -14.11
C LYS A 79 3.22 -35.52 -15.30
N LEU A 80 3.46 -34.27 -15.69
CA LEU A 80 2.84 -33.62 -16.83
C LEU A 80 3.88 -33.44 -17.93
N SER A 81 3.51 -33.74 -19.16
CA SER A 81 4.39 -33.60 -20.34
C SER A 81 4.68 -32.15 -20.73
N SER A 82 3.90 -31.18 -20.24
CA SER A 82 4.06 -29.74 -20.50
C SER A 82 4.04 -28.94 -19.21
N LYS A 83 4.82 -27.85 -19.17
CA LYS A 83 4.95 -26.97 -18.00
C LYS A 83 3.74 -26.02 -17.89
N ARG A 84 3.43 -25.52 -16.69
CA ARG A 84 2.55 -24.35 -16.53
C ARG A 84 3.14 -23.14 -17.27
N GLY A 85 2.32 -22.17 -17.68
CA GLY A 85 2.81 -20.93 -18.30
C GLY A 85 2.04 -20.50 -19.54
N PHE A 86 2.69 -19.73 -20.40
CA PHE A 86 2.09 -19.10 -21.58
C PHE A 86 2.31 -19.92 -22.85
N TYR A 87 1.26 -20.04 -23.67
CA TYR A 87 1.25 -20.82 -24.90
C TYR A 87 0.59 -20.03 -26.04
N ASP A 88 1.15 -20.16 -27.24
CA ASP A 88 0.63 -19.51 -28.45
C ASP A 88 0.00 -20.53 -29.44
N ALA A 89 0.17 -21.84 -29.21
CA ALA A 89 -0.36 -22.92 -30.04
C ALA A 89 -0.95 -24.07 -29.20
N PRO A 90 -2.03 -24.73 -29.66
CA PRO A 90 -2.60 -25.90 -29.00
C PRO A 90 -1.60 -27.06 -28.88
N PHE A 91 -1.77 -27.89 -27.85
CA PHE A 91 -0.95 -29.08 -27.64
C PHE A 91 -1.73 -30.22 -26.96
N SER A 92 -1.15 -31.41 -26.95
CA SER A 92 -1.70 -32.58 -26.27
C SER A 92 -0.94 -32.85 -24.98
N LEU A 93 -1.63 -32.79 -23.85
CA LEU A 93 -1.07 -32.97 -22.52
C LEU A 93 -1.17 -34.44 -22.09
N ALA A 94 -0.05 -35.15 -22.15
CA ALA A 94 0.10 -36.45 -21.52
C ALA A 94 0.35 -36.33 -20.00
N LEU A 95 -0.30 -37.20 -19.23
CA LEU A 95 -0.15 -37.38 -17.79
C LEU A 95 0.43 -38.77 -17.50
N SER A 96 1.27 -38.90 -16.50
CA SER A 96 1.83 -40.20 -16.11
C SER A 96 2.09 -40.26 -14.61
N THR A 97 2.11 -41.46 -14.03
CA THR A 97 2.54 -41.70 -12.65
C THR A 97 3.39 -42.98 -12.61
N LYS A 98 4.25 -43.11 -11.59
CA LYS A 98 5.16 -44.26 -11.46
C LYS A 98 4.44 -45.52 -10.95
N SER A 99 3.24 -45.38 -10.41
CA SER A 99 2.45 -46.48 -9.87
C SER A 99 1.57 -47.07 -10.95
N GLY A 100 1.92 -48.28 -11.43
CA GLY A 100 1.28 -48.89 -12.60
C GLY A 100 -0.24 -49.09 -12.47
N ASP A 101 -0.73 -49.33 -11.25
CA ASP A 101 -2.16 -49.59 -10.98
C ASP A 101 -2.92 -48.34 -10.51
N ALA A 102 -2.26 -47.18 -10.40
CA ALA A 102 -2.89 -45.97 -9.89
C ALA A 102 -3.81 -45.32 -10.93
N THR A 103 -5.00 -44.91 -10.48
CA THR A 103 -5.94 -44.14 -11.31
C THR A 103 -5.61 -42.66 -11.23
N ILE A 104 -5.23 -42.04 -12.35
CA ILE A 104 -5.05 -40.58 -12.43
C ILE A 104 -6.42 -39.91 -12.64
N ARG A 105 -6.76 -38.95 -11.78
CA ARG A 105 -7.98 -38.14 -11.87
C ARG A 105 -7.66 -36.66 -12.01
N TYR A 106 -8.48 -35.94 -12.77
CA TYR A 106 -8.29 -34.51 -12.97
C TYR A 106 -9.60 -33.73 -13.11
N THR A 107 -9.53 -32.42 -12.88
CA THR A 107 -10.61 -31.46 -13.10
C THR A 107 -10.08 -30.26 -13.90
N LEU A 108 -10.98 -29.58 -14.61
CA LEU A 108 -10.67 -28.42 -15.44
C LEU A 108 -11.38 -27.12 -14.98
N ASN A 109 -12.09 -27.19 -13.85
CA ASN A 109 -12.95 -26.13 -13.34
C ASN A 109 -12.51 -25.59 -11.96
N GLY A 110 -11.28 -25.92 -11.53
CA GLY A 110 -10.71 -25.46 -10.26
C GLY A 110 -11.09 -26.26 -9.01
N SER A 111 -12.10 -27.14 -9.09
CA SER A 111 -12.48 -28.07 -7.99
C SER A 111 -11.45 -29.19 -7.80
N GLU A 112 -11.37 -29.78 -6.60
CA GLU A 112 -10.38 -30.83 -6.30
C GLU A 112 -10.79 -32.19 -6.89
N PRO A 113 -9.94 -32.88 -7.68
CA PRO A 113 -10.25 -34.24 -8.11
C PRO A 113 -10.33 -35.20 -6.91
N THR A 114 -11.35 -36.06 -6.90
CA THR A 114 -11.47 -37.15 -5.92
C THR A 114 -11.59 -38.49 -6.64
N MET A 115 -11.61 -39.60 -5.90
CA MET A 115 -11.87 -40.92 -6.49
C MET A 115 -13.23 -40.99 -7.20
N HIS A 116 -14.17 -40.10 -6.88
CA HIS A 116 -15.52 -40.06 -7.46
C HIS A 116 -15.86 -38.74 -8.16
N HIS A 117 -14.96 -37.74 -8.15
CA HIS A 117 -15.17 -36.43 -8.76
C HIS A 117 -14.06 -36.09 -9.74
N GLY A 118 -14.43 -35.49 -10.87
CA GLY A 118 -13.53 -35.22 -11.99
C GLY A 118 -13.40 -36.38 -12.97
N PHE A 119 -12.58 -36.19 -14.00
CA PHE A 119 -12.37 -37.12 -15.10
C PHE A 119 -11.30 -38.15 -14.76
N THR A 120 -11.43 -39.37 -15.30
CA THR A 120 -10.38 -40.38 -15.28
C THR A 120 -9.50 -40.20 -16.51
N TYR A 121 -8.19 -40.08 -16.30
CA TYR A 121 -7.24 -39.95 -17.40
C TYR A 121 -7.09 -41.29 -18.13
N GLN A 122 -7.38 -41.28 -19.42
CA GLN A 122 -7.27 -42.44 -20.32
C GLN A 122 -6.44 -42.12 -21.56
N THR A 123 -6.58 -40.90 -22.08
CA THR A 123 -5.85 -40.40 -23.25
C THR A 123 -5.34 -38.98 -23.00
N PRO A 124 -4.28 -38.55 -23.70
CA PRO A 124 -3.78 -37.17 -23.62
C PRO A 124 -4.88 -36.10 -23.76
N ILE A 125 -4.83 -35.08 -22.92
CA ILE A 125 -5.84 -34.01 -22.84
C ILE A 125 -5.51 -32.95 -23.89
N SER A 126 -6.46 -32.58 -24.74
CA SER A 126 -6.26 -31.47 -25.68
C SER A 126 -6.33 -30.12 -24.96
N ILE A 127 -5.26 -29.34 -25.03
CA ILE A 127 -5.18 -27.99 -24.46
C ILE A 127 -5.07 -27.00 -25.63
N SER A 128 -6.16 -26.31 -25.93
CA SER A 128 -6.25 -25.38 -27.08
C SER A 128 -6.62 -23.95 -26.70
N ARG A 129 -6.85 -23.69 -25.42
CA ARG A 129 -7.28 -22.41 -24.85
C ARG A 129 -6.82 -22.31 -23.39
N THR A 130 -7.02 -21.14 -22.78
CA THR A 130 -6.65 -20.94 -21.38
C THR A 130 -7.36 -21.96 -20.52
N THR A 131 -6.57 -22.78 -19.80
CA THR A 131 -7.07 -23.96 -19.09
C THR A 131 -6.38 -24.07 -17.75
N VAL A 132 -7.16 -24.25 -16.69
CA VAL A 132 -6.67 -24.66 -15.38
C VAL A 132 -6.85 -26.17 -15.24
N LEU A 133 -5.88 -26.85 -14.66
CA LEU A 133 -5.89 -28.29 -14.42
C LEU A 133 -5.56 -28.55 -12.96
N ARG A 134 -6.39 -29.32 -12.27
CA ARG A 134 -6.03 -29.94 -11.00
C ARG A 134 -6.01 -31.44 -11.17
N VAL A 135 -4.94 -32.11 -10.74
CA VAL A 135 -4.70 -33.53 -11.01
C VAL A 135 -4.05 -34.25 -9.83
N THR A 136 -4.48 -35.47 -9.56
CA THR A 136 -3.81 -36.37 -8.61
C THR A 136 -3.98 -37.83 -9.03
N ALA A 137 -3.21 -38.74 -8.41
CA ALA A 137 -3.31 -40.17 -8.58
C ALA A 137 -3.92 -40.83 -7.33
N PHE A 138 -4.63 -41.95 -7.53
CA PHE A 138 -5.23 -42.76 -6.48
C PHE A 138 -4.72 -44.20 -6.61
N GLU A 139 -3.97 -44.67 -5.61
CA GLU A 139 -3.63 -46.09 -5.49
C GLU A 139 -4.86 -46.90 -5.05
N PRO A 140 -5.05 -48.13 -5.57
CA PRO A 140 -6.01 -49.07 -5.01
C PRO A 140 -5.77 -49.29 -3.50
N GLY A 141 -6.75 -48.95 -2.66
CA GLY A 141 -6.65 -49.08 -1.20
C GLY A 141 -5.67 -48.12 -0.50
N GLY A 142 -5.03 -47.20 -1.24
CA GLY A 142 -4.07 -46.22 -0.72
C GLY A 142 -4.63 -44.81 -0.60
N ARG A 143 -3.80 -43.89 -0.12
CA ARG A 143 -4.15 -42.46 0.00
C ARG A 143 -3.92 -41.73 -1.33
N PRO A 144 -4.75 -40.72 -1.67
CA PRO A 144 -4.50 -39.89 -2.84
C PRO A 144 -3.13 -39.23 -2.74
N GLY A 145 -2.46 -39.08 -3.88
CA GLY A 145 -1.25 -38.26 -3.96
C GLY A 145 -1.56 -36.77 -3.76
N LYS A 146 -0.51 -35.96 -3.59
CA LYS A 146 -0.65 -34.49 -3.63
C LYS A 146 -1.27 -34.02 -4.94
N ILE A 147 -2.25 -33.12 -4.84
CA ILE A 147 -2.85 -32.47 -6.00
C ILE A 147 -1.81 -31.54 -6.63
N LYS A 148 -1.63 -31.66 -7.94
CA LYS A 148 -0.94 -30.66 -8.75
C LYS A 148 -1.94 -29.76 -9.42
N THR A 149 -1.67 -28.47 -9.35
CA THR A 149 -2.39 -27.45 -10.12
C THR A 149 -1.47 -26.92 -11.20
N HIS A 150 -1.94 -26.82 -12.44
CA HIS A 150 -1.25 -26.18 -13.56
C HIS A 150 -2.20 -25.24 -14.30
N THR A 151 -1.74 -24.02 -14.56
CA THR A 151 -2.43 -23.07 -15.45
C THR A 151 -1.67 -22.95 -16.77
N PHE A 152 -2.38 -23.13 -17.88
CA PHE A 152 -1.90 -22.88 -19.23
C PHE A 152 -2.64 -21.65 -19.78
N VAL A 153 -1.92 -20.54 -19.99
CA VAL A 153 -2.49 -19.27 -20.44
C VAL A 153 -2.29 -19.11 -21.94
N PHE A 154 -3.38 -18.84 -22.66
CA PHE A 154 -3.36 -18.53 -24.09
C PHE A 154 -3.79 -17.07 -24.29
N PRO A 155 -2.87 -16.10 -24.42
CA PRO A 155 -3.23 -14.69 -24.47
C PRO A 155 -4.23 -14.32 -25.58
N ARG A 156 -4.19 -15.03 -26.73
CA ARG A 156 -5.14 -14.84 -27.82
C ARG A 156 -6.56 -15.32 -27.50
N ASP A 157 -6.68 -16.27 -26.58
CA ASP A 157 -7.95 -16.71 -26.01
C ASP A 157 -8.39 -15.76 -24.89
N VAL A 158 -7.46 -15.29 -24.05
CA VAL A 158 -7.73 -14.32 -22.97
C VAL A 158 -8.40 -13.05 -23.51
N ILE A 159 -7.87 -12.44 -24.57
CA ILE A 159 -8.46 -11.21 -25.15
C ILE A 159 -9.86 -11.40 -25.74
N ARG A 160 -10.35 -12.65 -25.83
CA ARG A 160 -11.69 -13.01 -26.32
C ARG A 160 -12.59 -13.53 -25.21
N GLN A 161 -12.16 -13.49 -23.94
CA GLN A 161 -13.00 -13.91 -22.83
C GLN A 161 -14.21 -12.99 -22.69
N SER A 162 -15.41 -13.58 -22.70
CA SER A 162 -16.70 -12.93 -22.43
C SER A 162 -16.91 -11.58 -23.13
N PRO A 163 -16.82 -11.48 -24.48
CA PRO A 163 -16.83 -10.19 -25.18
C PRO A 163 -18.15 -9.41 -25.05
N ASP A 164 -19.23 -10.09 -24.67
CA ASP A 164 -20.54 -9.52 -24.35
C ASP A 164 -20.68 -9.08 -22.87
N GLY A 165 -19.64 -9.36 -22.07
CA GLY A 165 -19.60 -9.13 -20.63
C GLY A 165 -20.28 -10.21 -19.80
N LEU A 166 -20.87 -11.25 -20.40
CA LEU A 166 -21.59 -12.30 -19.68
C LEU A 166 -20.62 -13.23 -18.92
N PRO A 167 -21.07 -13.88 -17.84
CA PRO A 167 -20.24 -14.83 -17.11
C PRO A 167 -19.79 -15.98 -18.02
N PRO A 168 -18.49 -16.35 -17.99
CA PRO A 168 -18.06 -17.59 -18.62
C PRO A 168 -18.63 -18.82 -17.88
N GLU A 169 -18.49 -19.99 -18.47
CA GLU A 169 -18.97 -21.25 -17.89
C GLU A 169 -18.47 -21.44 -16.45
N GLY A 170 -19.40 -21.74 -15.53
CA GLY A 170 -19.11 -21.94 -14.10
C GLY A 170 -19.04 -20.66 -13.25
N PHE A 171 -18.98 -19.47 -13.86
CA PHE A 171 -19.01 -18.20 -13.13
C PHE A 171 -20.44 -17.68 -12.95
N PRO A 172 -20.76 -17.05 -11.81
CA PRO A 172 -22.12 -16.60 -11.55
C PRO A 172 -22.38 -15.21 -12.18
N TYR A 173 -23.66 -14.93 -12.46
CA TYR A 173 -24.11 -13.59 -12.87
C TYR A 173 -23.98 -12.55 -11.76
N LEU A 174 -24.13 -12.99 -10.51
CA LEU A 174 -24.12 -12.18 -9.32
C LEU A 174 -23.19 -12.83 -8.29
N TRP A 175 -22.43 -12.02 -7.57
CA TRP A 175 -21.85 -12.42 -6.29
C TRP A 175 -22.17 -11.36 -5.25
N GLY A 176 -22.68 -11.78 -4.09
CA GLY A 176 -23.17 -10.85 -3.06
C GLY A 176 -24.11 -9.80 -3.66
N LYS A 177 -23.71 -8.51 -3.62
CA LYS A 177 -24.47 -7.37 -4.15
C LYS A 177 -24.02 -6.90 -5.55
N ASN A 178 -23.02 -7.52 -6.15
CA ASN A 178 -22.47 -7.09 -7.44
C ASN A 178 -23.14 -7.80 -8.62
N GLN A 179 -23.49 -7.03 -9.64
CA GLN A 179 -23.70 -7.53 -10.99
C GLN A 179 -22.45 -7.23 -11.82
N VAL A 180 -21.86 -8.28 -12.42
CA VAL A 180 -20.47 -8.17 -12.89
C VAL A 180 -20.37 -8.43 -14.37
N ARG A 181 -19.58 -7.58 -15.02
CA ARG A 181 -19.08 -7.79 -16.37
C ARG A 181 -17.75 -8.51 -16.31
N TYR A 182 -17.64 -9.62 -17.05
CA TYR A 182 -16.45 -10.47 -17.06
C TYR A 182 -15.51 -10.19 -18.23
N GLY A 183 -16.01 -9.50 -19.25
CA GLY A 183 -15.38 -9.42 -20.55
C GLY A 183 -14.07 -8.65 -20.63
N MET A 184 -13.29 -9.02 -21.65
CA MET A 184 -12.36 -8.12 -22.30
C MET A 184 -13.14 -7.30 -23.34
N ASP A 185 -13.25 -5.98 -23.14
CA ASP A 185 -14.09 -5.10 -23.95
C ASP A 185 -13.62 -5.05 -25.42
N PRO A 186 -14.46 -5.46 -26.39
CA PRO A 186 -14.12 -5.41 -27.82
C PRO A 186 -13.76 -4.02 -28.34
N ARG A 187 -14.24 -2.95 -27.69
CA ARG A 187 -13.90 -1.56 -28.04
C ARG A 187 -12.46 -1.20 -27.71
N ILE A 188 -11.81 -1.95 -26.81
CA ILE A 188 -10.37 -1.84 -26.55
C ILE A 188 -9.60 -2.91 -27.33
N VAL A 189 -10.06 -4.16 -27.30
CA VAL A 189 -9.36 -5.29 -27.95
C VAL A 189 -9.23 -5.09 -29.46
N ASN A 190 -10.22 -4.50 -30.13
CA ASN A 190 -10.22 -4.28 -31.57
C ASN A 190 -9.78 -2.86 -31.98
N ASP A 191 -9.53 -1.97 -31.01
CA ASP A 191 -9.08 -0.60 -31.29
C ASP A 191 -7.74 -0.64 -32.05
N PRO A 192 -7.59 0.04 -33.19
CA PRO A 192 -6.33 0.09 -33.93
C PRO A 192 -5.12 0.55 -33.10
N ARG A 193 -5.34 1.32 -32.02
CA ARG A 193 -4.29 1.77 -31.09
C ARG A 193 -3.77 0.65 -30.17
N PHE A 194 -4.55 -0.41 -29.95
CA PHE A 194 -4.28 -1.41 -28.91
C PHE A 194 -4.24 -2.85 -29.41
N ARG A 195 -4.94 -3.17 -30.50
CA ARG A 195 -5.16 -4.56 -30.98
C ARG A 195 -3.87 -5.34 -31.23
N ASP A 196 -2.81 -4.64 -31.64
CA ASP A 196 -1.51 -5.23 -31.96
C ASP A 196 -0.57 -5.25 -30.74
N GLU A 197 -0.92 -4.55 -29.65
CA GLU A 197 -0.12 -4.44 -28.42
C GLU A 197 -0.68 -5.27 -27.25
N ILE A 198 -1.99 -5.51 -27.20
CA ILE A 198 -2.66 -6.08 -26.02
C ILE A 198 -2.14 -7.46 -25.60
N VAL A 199 -1.75 -8.31 -26.56
CA VAL A 199 -1.14 -9.62 -26.27
C VAL A 199 0.22 -9.45 -25.58
N ALA A 200 1.02 -8.48 -26.01
CA ALA A 200 2.27 -8.12 -25.33
C ALA A 200 1.98 -7.50 -23.96
N GLY A 201 0.92 -6.70 -23.84
CA GLY A 201 0.45 -6.15 -22.57
C GLY A 201 0.14 -7.22 -21.51
N LEU A 202 -0.52 -8.31 -21.91
CA LEU A 202 -0.77 -9.48 -21.04
C LEU A 202 0.51 -10.23 -20.65
N LYS A 203 1.59 -10.08 -21.43
CA LYS A 203 2.92 -10.67 -21.18
C LYS A 203 3.92 -9.65 -20.60
N ALA A 204 3.50 -8.42 -20.29
CA ALA A 204 4.40 -7.36 -19.85
C ALA A 204 4.85 -7.51 -18.39
N LEU A 205 4.10 -8.29 -17.59
CA LEU A 205 4.35 -8.53 -16.17
C LEU A 205 4.16 -10.02 -15.86
N PRO A 206 4.79 -10.54 -14.78
CA PRO A 206 4.46 -11.85 -14.24
C PRO A 206 2.97 -11.96 -13.90
N SER A 207 2.43 -13.16 -13.98
CA SER A 207 1.02 -13.44 -13.68
C SER A 207 0.89 -14.33 -12.45
N PHE A 208 0.01 -13.94 -11.54
CA PHE A 208 -0.49 -14.84 -10.51
C PHE A 208 -1.74 -15.56 -11.03
N SER A 209 -1.80 -16.89 -10.88
CA SER A 209 -3.00 -17.68 -11.14
C SER A 209 -3.51 -18.26 -9.83
N ILE A 210 -4.73 -17.88 -9.42
CA ILE A 210 -5.43 -18.45 -8.28
C ILE A 210 -6.40 -19.50 -8.80
N VAL A 211 -6.27 -20.73 -8.31
CA VAL A 211 -7.15 -21.84 -8.65
C VAL A 211 -7.81 -22.40 -7.39
N THR A 212 -9.14 -22.42 -7.37
CA THR A 212 -9.93 -22.93 -6.25
C THR A 212 -11.31 -23.38 -6.69
N ASP A 213 -12.03 -24.08 -5.82
CA ASP A 213 -13.45 -24.34 -6.01
C ASP A 213 -14.22 -23.01 -6.12
N MET A 214 -15.14 -22.92 -7.08
CA MET A 214 -15.93 -21.70 -7.30
C MET A 214 -16.74 -21.30 -6.08
N ASP A 215 -17.17 -22.25 -5.23
CA ASP A 215 -17.89 -21.95 -4.00
C ASP A 215 -17.04 -21.18 -2.98
N ASN A 216 -15.71 -21.37 -3.00
CA ASN A 216 -14.80 -20.61 -2.14
C ASN A 216 -14.72 -19.14 -2.53
N MET A 217 -14.89 -18.83 -3.81
CA MET A 217 -14.90 -17.46 -4.31
C MET A 217 -16.29 -16.85 -4.24
N PHE A 218 -17.30 -17.51 -4.80
CA PHE A 218 -18.58 -16.88 -5.11
C PHE A 218 -19.79 -17.55 -4.45
N GLY A 219 -19.62 -18.68 -3.77
CA GLY A 219 -20.71 -19.37 -3.09
C GLY A 219 -21.43 -18.43 -2.09
N GLU A 220 -22.75 -18.50 -2.02
CA GLU A 220 -23.55 -17.53 -1.23
C GLU A 220 -23.14 -17.50 0.25
N LYS A 221 -22.98 -18.67 0.87
CA LYS A 221 -22.75 -18.80 2.32
C LYS A 221 -21.30 -18.58 2.76
N ARG A 222 -20.33 -18.90 1.90
CA ARG A 222 -18.90 -18.95 2.27
C ARG A 222 -17.99 -18.31 1.24
N GLY A 223 -18.47 -17.94 0.07
CA GLY A 223 -17.67 -17.32 -0.98
C GLY A 223 -17.16 -15.97 -0.52
N ILE A 224 -15.86 -15.73 -0.65
CA ILE A 224 -15.23 -14.49 -0.19
C ILE A 224 -15.75 -13.26 -0.97
N TYR A 225 -16.09 -13.37 -2.25
CA TYR A 225 -16.73 -12.31 -3.03
C TYR A 225 -18.18 -12.04 -2.64
N SER A 226 -18.89 -13.08 -2.18
CA SER A 226 -20.26 -12.93 -1.69
C SER A 226 -20.29 -12.33 -0.29
N ASN A 227 -19.23 -12.55 0.49
CA ASN A 227 -19.11 -12.12 1.88
C ASN A 227 -17.82 -11.31 2.13
N PRO A 228 -17.58 -10.20 1.40
CA PRO A 228 -16.27 -9.55 1.39
C PRO A 228 -15.89 -8.90 2.72
N GLY A 229 -16.87 -8.59 3.57
CA GLY A 229 -16.65 -8.02 4.89
C GLY A 229 -16.10 -9.00 5.93
N GLU A 230 -16.15 -10.32 5.68
CA GLU A 230 -15.75 -11.33 6.66
C GLU A 230 -14.24 -11.33 6.94
N GLN A 231 -13.89 -11.65 8.18
CA GLN A 231 -12.51 -11.64 8.68
C GLN A 231 -12.24 -12.87 9.56
N GLY A 232 -11.01 -12.96 10.05
CA GLY A 232 -10.56 -14.07 10.90
C GLY A 232 -10.23 -15.33 10.10
N LYS A 233 -9.71 -16.33 10.80
CA LYS A 233 -9.27 -17.59 10.20
C LYS A 233 -10.44 -18.37 9.56
N GLU A 234 -11.64 -18.27 10.14
CA GLU A 234 -12.83 -18.96 9.63
C GLU A 234 -13.32 -18.46 8.27
N SER A 235 -12.94 -17.24 7.86
CA SER A 235 -13.25 -16.71 6.52
C SER A 235 -12.21 -17.07 5.46
N GLU A 236 -11.15 -17.78 5.83
CA GLU A 236 -10.11 -18.25 4.93
C GLU A 236 -10.60 -19.42 4.07
N ARG A 237 -10.20 -19.44 2.81
CA ARG A 237 -10.56 -20.50 1.87
C ARG A 237 -9.32 -21.15 1.28
N PRO A 238 -9.32 -22.48 1.02
CA PRO A 238 -8.19 -23.12 0.37
C PRO A 238 -8.10 -22.71 -1.10
N CYS A 239 -6.90 -22.52 -1.60
CA CYS A 239 -6.62 -22.32 -3.02
C CYS A 239 -5.21 -22.81 -3.36
N SER A 240 -4.96 -23.05 -4.64
CA SER A 240 -3.62 -23.14 -5.21
C SER A 240 -3.27 -21.79 -5.85
N VAL A 241 -2.04 -21.35 -5.67
CA VAL A 241 -1.49 -20.16 -6.34
C VAL A 241 -0.27 -20.54 -7.15
N GLU A 242 -0.21 -20.02 -8.37
CA GLU A 242 0.95 -20.10 -9.26
C GLU A 242 1.47 -18.71 -9.58
N MET A 243 2.79 -18.56 -9.67
CA MET A 243 3.41 -17.41 -10.34
C MET A 243 3.96 -17.89 -11.69
N LEU A 244 3.55 -17.23 -12.76
CA LEU A 244 3.86 -17.57 -14.14
C LEU A 244 4.63 -16.42 -14.77
N HIS A 245 5.81 -16.71 -15.32
CA HIS A 245 6.60 -15.71 -16.05
C HIS A 245 6.40 -15.85 -17.56
N PRO A 246 6.12 -14.74 -18.27
CA PRO A 246 5.93 -14.75 -19.73
C PRO A 246 7.15 -15.19 -20.54
N ASP A 247 8.35 -15.02 -20.00
CA ASP A 247 9.64 -15.42 -20.60
C ASP A 247 10.02 -16.89 -20.32
N GLY A 248 9.19 -17.61 -19.55
CA GLY A 248 9.44 -18.99 -19.17
C GLY A 248 10.38 -19.18 -17.98
N GLU A 249 10.80 -18.09 -17.31
CA GLU A 249 11.47 -18.19 -16.02
C GLU A 249 10.64 -19.03 -15.03
N GLN A 250 11.33 -19.77 -14.16
CA GLN A 250 10.67 -20.65 -13.21
C GLN A 250 10.02 -19.83 -12.09
N GLY A 251 8.70 -19.81 -12.05
CA GLY A 251 7.93 -19.35 -10.89
C GLY A 251 7.70 -20.47 -9.88
N PHE A 252 6.57 -20.42 -9.17
CA PHE A 252 6.20 -21.42 -8.16
C PHE A 252 4.77 -21.89 -8.31
N GLN A 253 4.45 -22.99 -7.63
CA GLN A 253 3.08 -23.36 -7.25
C GLN A 253 3.06 -23.76 -5.79
N ILE A 254 2.04 -23.30 -5.08
CA ILE A 254 1.85 -23.57 -3.66
C ILE A 254 0.36 -23.54 -3.32
N ASP A 255 -0.05 -24.43 -2.43
CA ASP A 255 -1.39 -24.39 -1.84
C ASP A 255 -1.37 -23.49 -0.59
N CYS A 256 -2.38 -22.62 -0.47
CA CYS A 256 -2.47 -21.63 0.59
C CYS A 256 -3.92 -21.27 0.92
N GLY A 257 -4.11 -20.63 2.07
CA GLY A 257 -5.37 -19.97 2.41
C GLY A 257 -5.48 -18.62 1.69
N ILE A 258 -6.68 -18.21 1.31
CA ILE A 258 -6.97 -16.91 0.72
C ILE A 258 -8.12 -16.20 1.43
N ARG A 259 -8.00 -14.88 1.58
CA ARG A 259 -9.07 -13.98 2.03
C ARG A 259 -9.05 -12.67 1.25
N ILE A 260 -10.19 -11.99 1.19
CA ILE A 260 -10.20 -10.57 0.82
C ILE A 260 -9.56 -9.76 1.95
N ARG A 261 -8.73 -8.77 1.59
CA ARG A 261 -8.07 -7.85 2.52
C ARG A 261 -8.44 -6.40 2.27
N GLY A 262 -8.35 -5.58 3.31
CA GLY A 262 -8.48 -4.13 3.24
C GLY A 262 -9.78 -3.56 3.74
N GLY A 263 -9.79 -2.25 3.97
CA GLY A 263 -11.02 -1.54 4.31
C GLY A 263 -11.86 -1.34 3.08
N PHE A 264 -11.45 -0.41 2.22
CA PHE A 264 -12.20 -0.01 1.03
C PHE A 264 -12.40 -1.16 0.03
N SER A 265 -11.38 -2.01 -0.12
CA SER A 265 -11.48 -3.23 -0.90
C SER A 265 -12.65 -4.11 -0.52
N ARG A 266 -13.13 -4.12 0.74
CA ARG A 266 -14.22 -4.99 1.20
C ARG A 266 -15.61 -4.42 0.97
N LEU A 267 -15.72 -3.25 0.36
CA LEU A 267 -17.02 -2.71 -0.03
C LEU A 267 -17.79 -3.75 -0.84
N PRO A 268 -19.05 -4.08 -0.47
CA PRO A 268 -19.83 -5.07 -1.19
C PRO A 268 -20.11 -4.72 -2.65
N VAL A 269 -19.95 -3.45 -3.04
CA VAL A 269 -20.13 -2.95 -4.41
C VAL A 269 -18.83 -2.90 -5.23
N ASN A 270 -17.71 -3.31 -4.64
CA ASN A 270 -16.44 -3.38 -5.34
C ASN A 270 -16.31 -4.74 -6.04
N ALA A 271 -16.26 -4.75 -7.38
CA ALA A 271 -16.10 -5.98 -8.15
C ALA A 271 -14.65 -6.49 -8.21
N LYS A 272 -13.66 -5.65 -7.85
CA LYS A 272 -12.23 -5.97 -7.92
C LYS A 272 -11.61 -5.88 -6.51
N HIS A 273 -11.52 -7.01 -5.82
CA HIS A 273 -11.02 -7.09 -4.45
C HIS A 273 -9.52 -7.39 -4.38
N ALA A 274 -8.83 -6.83 -3.39
CA ALA A 274 -7.49 -7.24 -2.99
C ALA A 274 -7.55 -8.51 -2.14
N PHE A 275 -6.52 -9.35 -2.25
CA PHE A 275 -6.41 -10.61 -1.53
C PHE A 275 -5.22 -10.63 -0.59
N ARG A 276 -5.33 -11.43 0.48
CA ARG A 276 -4.20 -11.92 1.24
C ARG A 276 -4.11 -13.43 1.09
N LEU A 277 -2.91 -13.90 0.77
CA LEU A 277 -2.52 -15.30 0.76
C LEU A 277 -1.88 -15.66 2.10
N PHE A 278 -2.23 -16.81 2.66
CA PHE A 278 -1.73 -17.33 3.94
C PHE A 278 -1.07 -18.69 3.74
N PHE A 279 0.23 -18.77 3.95
CA PHE A 279 0.97 -20.02 3.87
C PHE A 279 0.93 -20.70 5.24
N ARG A 280 0.32 -21.88 5.31
CA ARG A 280 0.07 -22.59 6.57
C ARG A 280 0.10 -24.09 6.31
N LYS A 281 0.52 -24.84 7.34
CA LYS A 281 0.61 -26.30 7.25
C LYS A 281 -0.72 -26.99 6.96
N GLU A 282 -1.84 -26.36 7.31
CA GLU A 282 -3.19 -26.89 7.05
C GLU A 282 -3.58 -26.89 5.57
N TYR A 283 -2.93 -26.08 4.72
CA TYR A 283 -3.15 -26.09 3.27
C TYR A 283 -2.03 -26.75 2.48
N GLY A 284 -0.86 -26.95 3.09
CA GLY A 284 0.32 -27.46 2.40
C GLY A 284 1.60 -27.03 3.08
N GLU A 285 2.44 -26.29 2.36
CA GLU A 285 3.66 -25.73 2.92
C GLU A 285 3.37 -24.55 3.85
N ALA A 286 4.09 -24.47 4.98
CA ALA A 286 3.85 -23.46 6.00
C ALA A 286 4.38 -22.07 5.65
N LYS A 287 5.20 -21.96 4.60
CA LYS A 287 5.79 -20.73 4.09
C LYS A 287 5.95 -20.84 2.58
N LEU A 288 5.81 -19.72 1.88
CA LEU A 288 6.33 -19.59 0.52
C LEU A 288 7.84 -19.31 0.60
N GLU A 289 8.66 -20.15 -0.02
CA GLU A 289 10.09 -19.92 -0.20
C GLU A 289 10.38 -19.52 -1.65
N TYR A 290 10.48 -18.22 -1.91
CA TYR A 290 10.68 -17.67 -3.25
C TYR A 290 11.24 -16.25 -3.16
N PRO A 291 12.24 -15.84 -3.97
CA PRO A 291 12.83 -14.49 -3.92
C PRO A 291 11.97 -13.47 -4.69
N LEU A 292 10.74 -13.23 -4.22
CA LEU A 292 9.74 -12.43 -4.95
C LEU A 292 10.17 -11.00 -5.26
N PHE A 293 10.97 -10.39 -4.36
CA PHE A 293 11.43 -9.00 -4.46
C PHE A 293 12.93 -8.89 -4.74
N GLY A 294 13.47 -9.87 -5.48
CA GLY A 294 14.88 -9.87 -5.87
C GLY A 294 15.85 -10.22 -4.74
N LYS A 295 17.14 -9.93 -4.95
CA LYS A 295 18.24 -10.45 -4.09
C LYS A 295 18.25 -9.89 -2.68
N THR A 296 17.81 -8.64 -2.50
CA THR A 296 17.82 -7.90 -1.23
C THR A 296 16.48 -7.98 -0.49
N GLY A 297 15.43 -8.50 -1.13
CA GLY A 297 14.13 -8.71 -0.52
C GLY A 297 14.01 -10.02 0.27
N ALA A 298 12.87 -10.18 0.92
CA ALA A 298 12.52 -11.38 1.67
C ALA A 298 12.49 -12.60 0.75
N ARG A 299 12.95 -13.74 1.29
CA ARG A 299 12.95 -15.04 0.59
C ARG A 299 11.90 -16.00 1.12
N LYS A 300 11.27 -15.66 2.25
CA LYS A 300 10.29 -16.50 2.93
C LYS A 300 9.12 -15.65 3.37
N PHE A 301 7.90 -16.13 3.11
CA PHE A 301 6.67 -15.41 3.45
C PHE A 301 5.71 -16.31 4.23
N ASP A 302 5.16 -15.80 5.33
CA ASP A 302 3.99 -16.42 5.98
C ASP A 302 2.68 -15.95 5.34
N SER A 303 2.69 -14.75 4.77
CA SER A 303 1.59 -14.20 4.00
C SER A 303 2.10 -13.22 2.95
N LEU A 304 1.28 -13.00 1.92
CA LEU A 304 1.54 -12.05 0.84
C LEU A 304 0.22 -11.36 0.45
N ASP A 305 0.24 -10.04 0.30
CA ASP A 305 -0.91 -9.30 -0.21
C ASP A 305 -0.84 -9.19 -1.75
N LEU A 306 -1.95 -9.45 -2.42
CA LEU A 306 -2.23 -9.06 -3.80
C LEU A 306 -3.17 -7.85 -3.76
N ARG A 307 -2.59 -6.66 -3.78
CA ARG A 307 -3.30 -5.38 -3.70
C ARG A 307 -3.91 -5.01 -5.06
N THR A 308 -5.08 -4.39 -4.98
CA THR A 308 -5.74 -3.74 -6.12
C THR A 308 -5.87 -2.25 -5.82
N PHE A 309 -6.02 -1.44 -6.86
CA PHE A 309 -6.20 0.01 -6.77
C PHE A 309 -7.70 0.27 -6.59
N GLN A 310 -8.10 0.71 -5.41
CA GLN A 310 -9.53 0.89 -5.11
C GLN A 310 -9.94 2.34 -5.30
N ASN A 311 -9.25 3.28 -4.65
CA ASN A 311 -9.51 4.69 -4.82
C ASN A 311 -8.92 5.21 -6.13
N TYR A 312 -9.62 6.18 -6.74
CA TYR A 312 -9.28 6.74 -8.04
C TYR A 312 -9.09 5.66 -9.13
N SER A 313 -9.83 4.56 -9.03
CA SER A 313 -9.70 3.42 -9.96
C SER A 313 -10.76 3.46 -11.05
N TRP A 314 -10.53 2.69 -12.13
CA TRP A 314 -11.57 2.44 -13.13
C TRP A 314 -12.60 1.42 -12.63
N SER A 315 -12.15 0.35 -11.98
CA SER A 315 -13.01 -0.78 -11.57
C SER A 315 -14.06 -0.46 -10.50
N LEU A 316 -13.85 0.57 -9.67
CA LEU A 316 -14.77 0.97 -8.60
C LEU A 316 -15.29 2.40 -8.78
N CYS A 317 -14.40 3.34 -9.07
CA CYS A 317 -14.70 4.77 -9.05
C CYS A 317 -15.02 5.37 -10.42
N ALA A 318 -14.65 4.69 -11.51
CA ALA A 318 -14.64 5.26 -12.87
C ALA A 318 -13.92 6.63 -12.92
N ASP A 319 -12.71 6.69 -12.35
CA ASP A 319 -12.00 7.94 -12.14
C ASP A 319 -10.90 8.17 -13.17
N PRO A 320 -10.85 9.32 -13.86
CA PRO A 320 -9.79 9.64 -14.82
C PRO A 320 -8.42 9.89 -14.16
N ARG A 321 -8.34 9.99 -12.83
CA ARG A 321 -7.10 10.14 -12.07
C ARG A 321 -6.42 8.79 -11.78
N ALA A 322 -6.87 7.68 -12.35
CA ALA A 322 -6.25 6.37 -12.13
C ALA A 322 -4.82 6.32 -12.67
N THR A 323 -3.86 6.03 -11.79
CA THR A 323 -2.46 5.78 -12.17
C THR A 323 -1.98 4.39 -11.84
N PHE A 324 -2.59 3.75 -10.84
CA PHE A 324 -2.14 2.48 -10.26
C PHE A 324 -0.77 2.57 -9.53
N LEU A 325 -0.18 3.76 -9.40
CA LEU A 325 1.21 3.90 -8.90
C LEU A 325 1.32 4.48 -7.48
N ARG A 326 0.29 5.21 -7.00
CA ARG A 326 0.40 6.08 -5.81
C ARG A 326 0.99 5.39 -4.60
N ASP A 327 0.40 4.27 -4.19
CA ASP A 327 0.81 3.54 -2.99
C ASP A 327 2.24 2.95 -3.12
N GLN A 328 2.54 2.25 -4.21
CA GLN A 328 3.88 1.71 -4.47
C GLN A 328 4.94 2.81 -4.54
N PHE A 329 4.65 3.91 -5.23
CA PHE A 329 5.60 5.01 -5.40
C PHE A 329 6.00 5.63 -4.06
N ASN A 330 5.05 5.86 -3.14
CA ASN A 330 5.40 6.40 -1.82
C ASN A 330 6.24 5.42 -0.98
N ARG A 331 6.04 4.10 -1.13
CA ARG A 331 6.92 3.10 -0.48
C ARG A 331 8.32 3.07 -1.12
N ASP A 332 8.41 3.21 -2.44
CA ASP A 332 9.70 3.33 -3.13
C ASP A 332 10.47 4.57 -2.66
N LEU A 333 9.78 5.68 -2.38
CA LEU A 333 10.41 6.87 -1.79
C LEU A 333 10.98 6.57 -0.40
N GLN A 334 10.24 5.84 0.44
CA GLN A 334 10.72 5.46 1.77
C GLN A 334 11.97 4.57 1.70
N LEU A 335 11.99 3.57 0.81
CA LEU A 335 13.18 2.76 0.55
C LEU A 335 14.35 3.61 0.03
N ALA A 336 14.09 4.54 -0.89
CA ALA A 336 15.11 5.42 -1.45
C ALA A 336 15.74 6.37 -0.42
N MET A 337 15.00 6.72 0.65
CA MET A 337 15.53 7.49 1.79
C MET A 337 16.43 6.65 2.71
N GLY A 338 16.56 5.35 2.47
CA GLY A 338 17.27 4.41 3.32
C GLY A 338 16.46 3.94 4.52
N GLN A 339 15.14 4.15 4.51
CA GLN A 339 14.23 3.70 5.56
C GLN A 339 13.60 2.35 5.17
N PRO A 340 13.28 1.48 6.13
CA PRO A 340 12.59 0.24 5.83
C PRO A 340 11.16 0.53 5.35
N ALA A 341 10.71 -0.15 4.30
CA ALA A 341 9.35 -0.07 3.76
C ALA A 341 8.94 -1.42 3.17
N ALA A 342 7.63 -1.64 3.04
CA ALA A 342 7.14 -2.86 2.39
C ALA A 342 7.48 -2.86 0.89
N CYS A 343 8.15 -3.92 0.43
CA CYS A 343 8.40 -4.11 -1.00
C CYS A 343 7.11 -4.49 -1.72
N GLY A 344 7.05 -4.19 -3.01
CA GLY A 344 5.94 -4.60 -3.85
C GLY A 344 6.26 -4.46 -5.33
N GLU A 345 5.66 -5.33 -6.15
CA GLU A 345 5.84 -5.37 -7.60
C GLU A 345 4.52 -5.65 -8.32
N PHE A 346 4.41 -5.16 -9.56
CA PHE A 346 3.18 -5.29 -10.34
C PHE A 346 3.04 -6.65 -11.00
N CYS A 347 1.81 -7.13 -11.12
CA CYS A 347 1.50 -8.41 -11.74
C CYS A 347 0.12 -8.39 -12.39
N HIS A 348 -0.09 -9.34 -13.29
CA HIS A 348 -1.42 -9.71 -13.76
C HIS A 348 -2.04 -10.75 -12.81
N LEU A 349 -3.36 -10.76 -12.70
CA LEU A 349 -4.07 -11.77 -11.93
C LEU A 349 -5.04 -12.57 -12.81
N TYR A 350 -5.07 -13.89 -12.61
CA TYR A 350 -6.07 -14.81 -13.13
C TYR A 350 -6.77 -15.53 -11.97
N ILE A 351 -8.09 -15.71 -12.07
CA ILE A 351 -8.88 -16.51 -11.13
C ILE A 351 -9.55 -17.63 -11.93
N ASN A 352 -9.21 -18.89 -11.63
CA ASN A 352 -9.67 -20.06 -12.37
C ASN A 352 -9.53 -19.91 -13.91
N GLY A 353 -8.41 -19.32 -14.36
CA GLY A 353 -8.11 -19.10 -15.77
C GLY A 353 -8.78 -17.87 -16.41
N HIS A 354 -9.67 -17.18 -15.69
CA HIS A 354 -10.27 -15.93 -16.15
C HIS A 354 -9.39 -14.74 -15.77
N TYR A 355 -9.11 -13.84 -16.72
CA TYR A 355 -8.27 -12.67 -16.46
C TYR A 355 -8.97 -11.64 -15.57
N TRP A 356 -8.22 -11.14 -14.58
CA TRP A 356 -8.74 -10.30 -13.51
C TRP A 356 -8.10 -8.91 -13.44
N GLY A 357 -7.11 -8.61 -14.28
CA GLY A 357 -6.51 -7.29 -14.38
C GLY A 357 -5.18 -7.14 -13.65
N LEU A 358 -4.73 -5.89 -13.57
CA LEU A 358 -3.50 -5.44 -12.94
C LEU A 358 -3.63 -5.41 -11.41
N TYR A 359 -2.64 -5.97 -10.73
CA TYR A 359 -2.48 -6.04 -9.28
C TYR A 359 -1.06 -5.64 -8.87
N ASN A 360 -0.85 -5.42 -7.57
CA ASN A 360 0.45 -5.17 -6.95
C ASN A 360 0.67 -6.16 -5.81
N THR A 361 1.71 -6.98 -5.89
CA THR A 361 2.20 -7.76 -4.75
C THR A 361 2.72 -6.80 -3.69
N CYS A 362 2.52 -7.11 -2.41
CA CYS A 362 2.98 -6.25 -1.33
C CYS A 362 3.31 -7.06 -0.09
N GLU A 363 4.49 -6.79 0.47
CA GLU A 363 4.83 -7.24 1.81
C GLU A 363 3.96 -6.53 2.85
N ARG A 364 3.95 -7.08 4.06
CA ARG A 364 3.19 -6.50 5.15
C ARG A 364 4.11 -6.20 6.34
N PRO A 365 4.15 -4.95 6.83
CA PRO A 365 4.92 -4.59 8.03
C PRO A 365 4.30 -5.18 9.31
N GLU A 366 4.50 -6.49 9.50
CA GLU A 366 4.15 -7.29 10.67
C GLU A 366 5.43 -7.89 11.29
N ALA A 367 5.34 -8.62 12.41
CA ALA A 367 6.52 -9.11 13.12
C ALA A 367 7.46 -9.97 12.27
N SER A 368 6.95 -10.71 11.28
CA SER A 368 7.76 -11.48 10.32
C SER A 368 8.57 -10.59 9.36
N PHE A 369 8.06 -9.42 9.01
CA PHE A 369 8.83 -8.41 8.27
C PHE A 369 9.97 -7.86 9.14
N GLY A 370 9.67 -7.57 10.41
CA GLY A 370 10.68 -7.17 11.40
C GLY A 370 11.82 -8.17 11.51
N GLU A 371 11.50 -9.46 11.72
CA GLU A 371 12.49 -10.55 11.73
C GLU A 371 13.36 -10.59 10.47
N THR A 372 12.75 -10.36 9.30
CA THR A 372 13.45 -10.47 8.01
C THR A 372 14.40 -9.30 7.75
N TYR A 373 14.00 -8.08 8.07
CA TYR A 373 14.73 -6.86 7.66
C TYR A 373 15.41 -6.12 8.81
N LEU A 374 14.96 -6.32 10.04
CA LEU A 374 15.43 -5.61 11.24
C LEU A 374 16.06 -6.56 12.28
N GLY A 375 16.12 -7.86 11.98
CA GLY A 375 16.76 -8.90 12.80
C GLY A 375 15.91 -9.41 13.97
N GLY A 376 16.52 -10.14 14.91
CA GLY A 376 15.79 -10.72 16.05
C GLY A 376 14.81 -11.83 15.66
N LYS A 377 13.84 -12.10 16.53
CA LYS A 377 12.76 -13.07 16.32
C LYS A 377 11.43 -12.35 16.22
N LYS A 378 10.43 -12.97 15.58
CA LYS A 378 9.06 -12.41 15.52
C LYS A 378 8.49 -12.03 16.90
N SER A 379 8.73 -12.86 17.92
CA SER A 379 8.27 -12.63 19.30
C SER A 379 8.85 -11.37 19.95
N ASP A 380 9.90 -10.79 19.36
CA ASP A 380 10.57 -9.61 19.86
C ASP A 380 9.87 -8.32 19.39
N TYR A 381 8.88 -8.39 18.49
CA TYR A 381 8.28 -7.21 17.87
C TYR A 381 6.93 -6.82 18.48
N ASP A 382 6.81 -5.52 18.79
CA ASP A 382 5.53 -4.84 18.98
C ASP A 382 5.16 -4.16 17.66
N VAL A 383 4.01 -4.51 17.10
CA VAL A 383 3.50 -3.93 15.85
C VAL A 383 2.20 -3.22 16.12
N VAL A 384 2.19 -1.90 15.91
CA VAL A 384 1.05 -1.02 16.19
C VAL A 384 0.47 -0.49 14.89
N LYS A 385 -0.86 -0.54 14.76
CA LYS A 385 -1.58 0.04 13.63
C LYS A 385 -2.95 0.53 14.05
N VAL A 386 -3.67 1.15 13.11
CA VAL A 386 -5.07 1.53 13.30
C VAL A 386 -6.02 0.38 12.97
N ASP A 387 -7.04 0.20 13.81
CA ASP A 387 -8.20 -0.64 13.54
C ASP A 387 -9.20 0.07 12.62
N SER A 388 -8.95 0.03 11.31
CA SER A 388 -9.77 0.70 10.28
C SER A 388 -10.32 -0.26 9.21
N GLY A 389 -11.36 0.20 8.51
CA GLY A 389 -11.89 -0.42 7.29
C GLY A 389 -13.34 -0.92 7.36
N PHE A 390 -13.90 -1.29 6.19
CA PHE A 390 -15.22 -1.91 6.07
C PHE A 390 -15.14 -3.40 6.34
N THR A 391 -15.85 -3.87 7.36
CA THR A 391 -15.83 -5.26 7.81
C THR A 391 -17.20 -5.63 8.38
N THR A 392 -17.47 -6.90 8.65
CA THR A 392 -18.71 -7.33 9.34
C THR A 392 -18.77 -6.85 10.79
N ARG A 393 -17.62 -6.56 11.42
CA ARG A 393 -17.58 -5.84 12.71
C ARG A 393 -17.38 -4.35 12.51
N GLN A 394 -17.83 -3.55 13.48
CA GLN A 394 -17.55 -2.12 13.50
C GLN A 394 -16.07 -1.86 13.81
N SER A 395 -15.39 -1.12 12.93
CA SER A 395 -14.02 -0.67 13.14
C SER A 395 -13.98 0.48 14.15
N THR A 396 -13.00 0.44 15.07
CA THR A 396 -12.93 1.41 16.17
C THR A 396 -12.16 2.68 15.83
N TYR A 397 -11.31 2.66 14.79
CA TYR A 397 -10.34 3.72 14.47
C TYR A 397 -9.39 4.06 15.63
N ASN A 398 -9.22 3.13 16.56
CA ASN A 398 -8.22 3.21 17.62
C ASN A 398 -6.96 2.41 17.25
N LEU A 399 -5.88 2.67 17.95
CA LEU A 399 -4.66 1.87 17.87
C LEU A 399 -4.88 0.47 18.45
N ILE A 400 -4.32 -0.50 17.76
CA ILE A 400 -4.26 -1.90 18.16
C ILE A 400 -2.85 -2.45 17.94
N SER A 401 -2.46 -3.44 18.73
CA SER A 401 -1.32 -4.29 18.42
C SER A 401 -1.76 -5.45 17.52
N THR A 402 -1.05 -5.70 16.42
CA THR A 402 -1.23 -6.95 15.64
C THR A 402 -0.30 -8.04 16.12
N ASP A 403 0.83 -7.65 16.69
CA ASP A 403 1.86 -8.50 17.26
C ASP A 403 2.41 -7.80 18.51
N GLY A 404 2.77 -8.57 19.53
CA GLY A 404 3.20 -8.03 20.82
C GLY A 404 2.08 -7.32 21.57
N ASP A 405 2.40 -6.22 22.23
CA ASP A 405 1.49 -5.46 23.08
C ASP A 405 1.65 -3.93 22.88
N MET A 406 0.87 -3.15 23.63
CA MET A 406 0.84 -1.69 23.54
C MET A 406 1.67 -1.00 24.64
N GLU A 407 2.45 -1.73 25.45
CA GLU A 407 3.12 -1.16 26.62
C GLU A 407 4.20 -0.14 26.24
N ALA A 408 5.07 -0.50 25.29
CA ALA A 408 6.12 0.40 24.80
C ALA A 408 5.53 1.65 24.12
N TRP A 409 4.45 1.47 23.37
CA TRP A 409 3.73 2.60 22.75
C TRP A 409 3.10 3.52 23.81
N THR A 410 2.57 2.93 24.89
CA THR A 410 2.03 3.69 26.03
C THR A 410 3.12 4.50 26.73
N ARG A 411 4.32 3.94 26.92
CA ARG A 411 5.48 4.67 27.46
C ARG A 411 5.93 5.81 26.53
N LEU A 412 5.99 5.56 25.21
CA LEU A 412 6.30 6.57 24.19
C LEU A 412 5.30 7.74 24.28
N TYR A 413 4.00 7.42 24.27
CA TYR A 413 2.94 8.42 24.35
C TYR A 413 3.00 9.23 25.65
N ASN A 414 3.07 8.57 26.81
CA ASN A 414 3.07 9.25 28.10
C ASN A 414 4.28 10.18 28.26
N ARG A 415 5.46 9.77 27.77
CA ARG A 415 6.66 10.61 27.82
C ARG A 415 6.56 11.79 26.85
N ALA A 416 6.02 11.59 25.64
CA ALA A 416 5.77 12.71 24.72
C ALA A 416 4.73 13.69 25.28
N ALA A 417 3.66 13.19 25.90
CA ALA A 417 2.61 14.00 26.51
C ALA A 417 3.09 14.79 27.75
N ALA A 418 4.20 14.39 28.37
CA ALA A 418 4.83 15.11 29.47
C ALA A 418 5.61 16.36 29.00
N GLY A 419 5.65 16.64 27.69
CA GLY A 419 6.31 17.79 27.09
C GLY A 419 7.72 17.46 26.58
N LEU A 420 8.05 17.97 25.39
CA LEU A 420 9.32 17.71 24.69
C LEU A 420 10.14 18.98 24.40
N THR A 421 9.71 20.15 24.88
CA THR A 421 10.41 21.43 24.66
C THR A 421 11.87 21.38 25.11
N ASP A 422 12.15 20.75 26.25
CA ASP A 422 13.51 20.51 26.73
C ASP A 422 14.09 19.17 26.26
N ASN A 423 15.41 19.02 26.42
CA ASN A 423 16.11 17.82 25.99
C ASN A 423 15.89 16.60 26.89
N THR A 424 15.30 16.76 28.08
CA THR A 424 15.19 15.67 29.05
C THR A 424 14.29 14.56 28.52
N ASN A 425 13.04 14.90 28.22
CA ASN A 425 12.09 13.91 27.70
C ASN A 425 12.38 13.57 26.23
N TYR A 426 12.78 14.56 25.43
CA TYR A 426 13.07 14.37 24.01
C TYR A 426 14.22 13.38 23.76
N PHE A 427 15.34 13.50 24.49
CA PHE A 427 16.42 12.54 24.38
C PHE A 427 16.12 11.23 25.10
N ALA A 428 15.35 11.24 26.19
CA ALA A 428 14.91 10.00 26.82
C ALA A 428 14.03 9.13 25.91
N LEU A 429 13.23 9.72 24.99
CA LEU A 429 12.53 8.95 23.95
C LEU A 429 13.49 8.18 23.01
N GLN A 430 14.72 8.66 22.88
CA GLN A 430 15.77 8.06 22.04
C GLN A 430 16.74 7.21 22.87
N GLY A 431 16.46 6.96 24.15
CA GLY A 431 17.37 6.24 25.03
C GLY A 431 18.63 7.04 25.41
N ARG A 432 18.55 8.38 25.46
CA ARG A 432 19.70 9.27 25.65
C ARG A 432 19.51 10.18 26.88
N ASN A 433 20.63 10.61 27.47
CA ASN A 433 20.68 11.63 28.52
C ASN A 433 20.31 13.03 27.96
N PRO A 434 20.02 14.03 28.82
CA PRO A 434 19.73 15.39 28.36
C PRO A 434 20.88 16.08 27.59
N ASP A 435 22.11 15.61 27.75
CA ASP A 435 23.29 16.04 26.97
C ASP A 435 23.45 15.27 25.64
N GLY A 436 22.53 14.34 25.37
CA GLY A 436 22.50 13.48 24.19
C GLY A 436 23.44 12.28 24.21
N THR A 437 24.16 12.02 25.29
CA THR A 437 24.92 10.76 25.39
C THR A 437 23.98 9.55 25.54
N ARG A 438 24.33 8.37 25.02
CA ARG A 438 23.51 7.15 25.18
C ARG A 438 23.38 6.82 26.67
N ASN A 439 22.16 6.54 27.12
CA ASN A 439 21.90 6.07 28.47
C ASN A 439 21.33 4.64 28.43
N PRO A 440 22.11 3.60 28.74
CA PRO A 440 21.67 2.20 28.64
C PRO A 440 20.53 1.83 29.59
N THR A 441 20.21 2.66 30.59
CA THR A 441 19.05 2.45 31.49
C THR A 441 17.74 2.96 30.87
N LEU A 442 17.82 3.77 29.81
CA LEU A 442 16.67 4.26 29.07
C LEU A 442 16.45 3.42 27.81
N GLU A 443 15.21 3.01 27.61
CA GLU A 443 14.74 2.33 26.42
C GLU A 443 14.71 3.31 25.23
N THR A 444 15.17 2.87 24.05
CA THR A 444 14.93 3.61 22.81
C THR A 444 13.47 3.35 22.38
N LEU A 445 12.65 4.40 22.43
CA LEU A 445 11.22 4.35 22.14
C LEU A 445 10.89 4.94 20.76
N LEU A 446 11.66 5.90 20.27
CA LEU A 446 11.40 6.59 19.01
C LEU A 446 12.65 6.61 18.12
N ASP A 447 12.49 6.19 16.88
CA ASP A 447 13.45 6.49 15.81
C ASP A 447 13.09 7.83 15.16
N VAL A 448 13.84 8.88 15.51
CA VAL A 448 13.58 10.25 15.07
C VAL A 448 13.81 10.43 13.57
N ASP A 449 14.87 9.82 13.02
CA ASP A 449 15.18 9.95 11.60
C ASP A 449 14.10 9.30 10.74
N ASN A 450 13.62 8.13 11.16
CA ASN A 450 12.52 7.44 10.51
C ASN A 450 11.21 8.23 10.62
N LEU A 451 10.88 8.79 11.78
CA LEU A 451 9.71 9.67 11.93
C LEU A 451 9.77 10.85 10.95
N ILE A 452 10.90 11.54 10.88
CA ILE A 452 11.05 12.71 10.01
C ILE A 452 10.88 12.31 8.55
N ASP A 453 11.61 11.29 8.08
CA ASP A 453 11.52 10.84 6.68
C ASP A 453 10.11 10.36 6.31
N TYR A 454 9.47 9.60 7.19
CA TYR A 454 8.08 9.17 7.02
C TYR A 454 7.15 10.38 6.86
N MET A 455 7.25 11.36 7.76
CA MET A 455 6.42 12.56 7.70
C MET A 455 6.71 13.41 6.45
N LEU A 456 7.97 13.51 6.01
CA LEU A 456 8.33 14.21 4.77
C LEU A 456 7.68 13.57 3.54
N ILE A 457 7.53 12.25 3.49
CA ILE A 457 6.81 11.57 2.39
C ILE A 457 5.31 11.88 2.46
N ILE A 458 4.72 11.87 3.66
CA ILE A 458 3.31 12.22 3.88
C ILE A 458 3.03 13.66 3.44
N PHE A 459 3.87 14.60 3.86
CA PHE A 459 3.77 16.00 3.47
C PHE A 459 3.99 16.13 1.98
N TRP A 460 5.05 15.56 1.42
CA TRP A 460 5.34 15.65 -0.01
C TRP A 460 4.23 15.07 -0.88
N GLY A 461 3.74 13.86 -0.58
CA GLY A 461 2.64 13.25 -1.33
C GLY A 461 1.31 13.95 -1.15
N GLY A 462 1.19 14.86 -0.17
CA GLY A 462 -0.07 15.51 0.20
C GLY A 462 -1.10 14.50 0.69
N ASN A 463 -0.66 13.51 1.48
CA ASN A 463 -1.51 12.37 1.82
C ASN A 463 -2.70 12.79 2.69
N LEU A 464 -3.91 12.65 2.15
CA LEU A 464 -5.15 13.01 2.83
C LEU A 464 -5.63 11.97 3.83
N ASP A 465 -5.06 10.76 3.83
CA ASP A 465 -5.57 9.65 4.66
C ASP A 465 -4.49 8.92 5.48
N ALA A 466 -3.28 9.48 5.58
CA ALA A 466 -2.22 8.98 6.46
C ALA A 466 -1.34 10.10 7.02
N PRO A 467 -0.77 9.95 8.23
CA PRO A 467 -1.15 8.97 9.26
C PRO A 467 -2.47 9.35 9.98
N ILE A 468 -3.13 10.41 9.52
CA ILE A 468 -4.44 10.87 9.98
C ILE A 468 -5.35 11.15 8.78
N SER A 469 -6.66 10.99 8.97
CA SER A 469 -7.64 11.14 7.90
C SER A 469 -8.23 12.55 7.82
N SER A 470 -8.06 13.22 6.68
CA SER A 470 -8.76 14.48 6.39
C SER A 470 -10.25 14.26 6.12
N PHE A 471 -10.64 13.07 5.67
CA PHE A 471 -12.05 12.70 5.46
C PHE A 471 -12.84 12.67 6.79
N GLY A 472 -12.16 12.36 7.89
CA GLY A 472 -12.67 12.51 9.25
C GLY A 472 -12.45 13.91 9.86
N GLY A 473 -12.18 14.93 9.05
CA GLY A 473 -11.89 16.28 9.52
C GLY A 473 -10.58 16.40 10.31
N ASN A 474 -9.60 15.54 10.01
CA ASN A 474 -8.34 15.43 10.75
C ASN A 474 -8.55 15.11 12.25
N ARG A 475 -9.51 14.22 12.57
CA ARG A 475 -9.85 13.79 13.94
C ARG A 475 -9.56 12.32 14.24
N THR A 476 -9.15 11.53 13.26
CA THR A 476 -8.89 10.09 13.41
C THR A 476 -7.53 9.71 12.83
N PRO A 477 -6.78 8.81 13.50
CA PRO A 477 -5.60 8.21 12.90
C PRO A 477 -6.03 7.26 11.77
N ASN A 478 -5.19 7.10 10.75
CA ASN A 478 -5.44 6.12 9.69
C ASN A 478 -4.16 5.74 8.94
N ASN A 479 -4.21 4.59 8.25
CA ASN A 479 -3.25 4.13 7.24
C ASN A 479 -1.76 4.31 7.55
N TYR A 480 -1.32 3.76 8.68
CA TYR A 480 0.10 3.53 8.93
C TYR A 480 0.31 2.21 9.66
N HIS A 481 1.51 1.67 9.52
CA HIS A 481 2.04 0.62 10.38
C HIS A 481 3.21 1.18 11.18
N SER A 482 3.41 0.69 12.39
CA SER A 482 4.57 0.98 13.22
C SER A 482 5.11 -0.31 13.81
N MET A 483 6.42 -0.43 13.96
CA MET A 483 7.01 -1.56 14.67
C MET A 483 8.22 -1.16 15.48
N ARG A 484 8.44 -1.89 16.58
CA ARG A 484 9.61 -1.78 17.42
C ARG A 484 10.07 -3.16 17.88
N ARG A 485 11.38 -3.38 17.88
CA ARG A 485 11.99 -4.56 18.50
C ARG A 485 12.26 -4.32 19.99
N ARG A 486 11.76 -5.19 20.84
CA ARG A 486 12.00 -5.21 22.29
C ARG A 486 13.46 -5.51 22.59
N GLY A 487 14.03 -4.78 23.55
CA GLY A 487 15.42 -4.94 23.99
C GLY A 487 16.48 -4.56 22.94
N GLY A 488 16.09 -3.98 21.80
CA GLY A 488 17.01 -3.38 20.84
C GLY A 488 17.34 -1.93 21.17
N ASP A 489 18.32 -1.37 20.45
CA ASP A 489 18.72 0.04 20.55
C ASP A 489 17.93 0.96 19.60
N GLU A 490 16.96 0.42 18.85
CA GLU A 490 16.10 1.17 17.93
C GLU A 490 14.69 1.37 18.49
N GLY A 491 14.11 2.54 18.24
CA GLY A 491 12.75 2.89 18.63
C GLY A 491 11.69 2.41 17.64
N PHE A 492 10.45 2.85 17.84
CA PHE A 492 9.39 2.67 16.87
C PHE A 492 9.77 3.32 15.54
N LYS A 493 9.68 2.54 14.46
CA LYS A 493 9.74 2.97 13.07
C LYS A 493 8.34 2.91 12.45
N PHE A 494 8.06 3.82 11.54
CA PHE A 494 6.78 4.02 10.85
C PHE A 494 6.91 3.68 9.36
N PHE A 495 5.86 3.08 8.82
CA PHE A 495 5.86 2.53 7.46
C PHE A 495 4.71 3.15 6.67
N VAL A 496 5.04 3.70 5.50
CA VAL A 496 4.05 4.17 4.53
C VAL A 496 3.14 3.02 4.14
N TRP A 497 1.84 3.23 4.26
CA TRP A 497 0.82 2.22 3.95
C TRP A 497 -0.44 2.87 3.40
N ASP A 498 -1.07 2.26 2.40
CA ASP A 498 -2.32 2.75 1.79
C ASP A 498 -2.25 4.21 1.31
N ALA A 499 -1.13 4.59 0.68
CA ALA A 499 -0.86 5.96 0.28
C ALA A 499 -1.57 6.37 -1.03
N GLU A 500 -2.78 5.87 -1.27
CA GLU A 500 -3.53 6.13 -2.51
C GLU A 500 -4.18 7.52 -2.57
N HIS A 501 -4.34 8.20 -1.44
CA HIS A 501 -4.81 9.60 -1.37
C HIS A 501 -3.68 10.62 -1.47
N THR A 502 -2.76 10.41 -2.42
CA THR A 502 -1.58 11.26 -2.70
C THR A 502 -1.57 11.74 -4.15
N LEU A 503 -0.68 12.69 -4.47
CA LEU A 503 -0.46 13.15 -5.84
C LEU A 503 -1.69 13.80 -6.50
N LEU A 504 -2.55 14.45 -5.72
CA LEU A 504 -3.78 15.08 -6.21
C LEU A 504 -3.55 16.57 -6.52
N ASP A 505 -3.45 17.37 -5.45
CA ASP A 505 -3.31 18.82 -5.51
C ASP A 505 -1.93 19.24 -4.97
N VAL A 506 -1.22 20.08 -5.74
CA VAL A 506 0.14 20.54 -5.44
C VAL A 506 0.21 21.45 -4.21
N GLY A 507 -0.87 22.13 -3.85
CA GLY A 507 -1.00 23.04 -2.72
C GLY A 507 -1.48 22.38 -1.43
N THR A 508 -1.82 21.09 -1.44
CA THR A 508 -2.28 20.37 -0.25
C THR A 508 -1.29 20.57 0.92
N ASP A 509 -1.77 21.03 2.07
CA ASP A 509 -0.95 21.17 3.27
C ASP A 509 -1.32 20.11 4.31
N ARG A 510 -0.34 19.29 4.69
CA ARG A 510 -0.45 18.23 5.69
C ARG A 510 0.50 18.43 6.87
N THR A 511 1.16 19.58 6.96
CA THR A 511 2.17 19.86 7.99
C THR A 511 1.54 20.06 9.38
N GLY A 512 0.26 20.43 9.46
CA GLY A 512 -0.49 20.61 10.71
C GLY A 512 -0.40 22.04 11.27
N PRO A 513 -0.68 22.24 12.57
CA PRO A 513 -1.06 21.23 13.56
C PRO A 513 -2.49 20.71 13.39
N PHE A 514 -2.73 19.47 13.83
CA PHE A 514 -4.05 18.85 13.90
C PHE A 514 -4.34 18.36 15.32
N HIS A 515 -5.63 18.29 15.68
CA HIS A 515 -6.06 17.89 17.02
C HIS A 515 -6.07 16.36 17.26
N THR A 516 -5.92 15.55 16.22
CA THR A 516 -5.86 14.07 16.37
C THR A 516 -4.69 13.66 17.24
N GLY A 517 -4.91 12.67 18.11
CA GLY A 517 -3.85 11.99 18.84
C GLY A 517 -3.57 12.45 20.25
N VAL A 518 -4.34 13.42 20.76
CA VAL A 518 -4.31 13.88 22.17
C VAL A 518 -4.76 12.82 23.19
N LYS A 519 -5.18 11.64 22.73
CA LYS A 519 -5.48 10.47 23.57
C LYS A 519 -4.63 9.31 23.09
N LEU A 520 -4.15 8.47 24.00
CA LEU A 520 -3.33 7.29 23.70
C LEU A 520 -3.90 6.46 22.54
N GLY A 521 -5.18 6.09 22.63
CA GLY A 521 -5.86 5.23 21.65
C GLY A 521 -6.00 5.84 20.25
N THR A 522 -5.80 7.15 20.08
CA THR A 522 -5.83 7.83 18.78
C THR A 522 -4.51 8.52 18.41
N SER A 523 -3.46 8.31 19.22
CA SER A 523 -2.12 8.83 18.96
C SER A 523 -1.57 8.35 17.61
N SER A 524 -0.63 9.09 17.04
CA SER A 524 -0.14 8.84 15.68
C SER A 524 1.24 9.43 15.44
N PRO A 525 1.93 9.05 14.35
CA PRO A 525 3.14 9.71 13.90
C PRO A 525 2.98 11.22 13.73
N GLN A 526 1.82 11.70 13.24
CA GLN A 526 1.56 13.14 13.12
C GLN A 526 1.51 13.83 14.48
N TRP A 527 0.90 13.19 15.49
CA TRP A 527 0.87 13.73 16.83
C TRP A 527 2.27 13.76 17.46
N LEU A 528 3.04 12.67 17.33
CA LEU A 528 4.43 12.60 17.80
C LEU A 528 5.31 13.66 17.13
N TRP A 529 5.18 13.85 15.81
CA TRP A 529 5.82 14.94 15.07
C TRP A 529 5.52 16.29 15.71
N GLN A 530 4.24 16.59 15.93
CA GLN A 530 3.81 17.86 16.53
C GLN A 530 4.39 18.07 17.93
N GLN A 531 4.50 17.02 18.75
CA GLN A 531 5.17 17.12 20.06
C GLN A 531 6.67 17.38 19.90
N CYS A 532 7.33 16.67 18.97
CA CYS A 532 8.77 16.81 18.76
C CYS A 532 9.17 18.17 18.19
N VAL A 533 8.31 18.81 17.39
CA VAL A 533 8.54 20.15 16.83
C VAL A 533 8.79 21.22 17.91
N GLU A 534 8.33 21.01 19.15
CA GLU A 534 8.61 21.92 20.26
C GLU A 534 10.11 21.94 20.65
N ASN A 535 10.85 20.87 20.37
CA ASN A 535 12.28 20.73 20.69
C ASN A 535 13.19 21.36 19.62
N ALA A 536 14.18 22.15 20.05
CA ALA A 536 15.11 22.82 19.13
C ALA A 536 16.04 21.85 18.36
N GLU A 537 16.50 20.77 18.99
CA GLU A 537 17.34 19.76 18.35
C GLU A 537 16.54 18.98 17.30
N PHE A 538 15.26 18.68 17.56
CA PHE A 538 14.38 18.07 16.56
C PHE A 538 14.19 18.98 15.35
N ARG A 539 13.92 20.29 15.53
CA ARG A 539 13.77 21.22 14.41
C ARG A 539 15.02 21.30 13.54
N LEU A 540 16.20 21.36 14.16
CA LEU A 540 17.45 21.32 13.40
C LEU A 540 17.65 19.99 12.68
N ARG A 541 17.26 18.87 13.32
CA ARG A 541 17.30 17.55 12.67
C ARG A 541 16.34 17.48 11.47
N VAL A 542 15.16 18.07 11.56
CA VAL A 542 14.24 18.23 10.42
C VAL A 542 14.93 18.98 9.29
N ALA A 543 15.57 20.12 9.57
CA ALA A 543 16.31 20.89 8.58
C ALA A 543 17.42 20.06 7.90
N ASP A 544 18.15 19.23 8.66
CA ASP A 544 19.16 18.33 8.09
C ASP A 544 18.56 17.28 7.14
N ARG A 545 17.46 16.62 7.55
CA ARG A 545 16.78 15.62 6.71
C ARG A 545 16.16 16.26 5.47
N VAL A 546 15.58 17.45 5.60
CA VAL A 546 15.03 18.23 4.48
C VAL A 546 16.16 18.59 3.51
N HIS A 547 17.28 19.13 3.98
CA HIS A 547 18.40 19.44 3.11
C HIS A 547 18.92 18.19 2.38
N ARG A 548 19.05 17.06 3.08
CA ARG A 548 19.46 15.78 2.49
C ARG A 548 18.54 15.32 1.35
N HIS A 549 17.23 15.44 1.53
CA HIS A 549 16.26 14.85 0.60
C HIS A 549 15.75 15.80 -0.48
N PHE A 550 15.76 17.11 -0.25
CA PHE A 550 15.22 18.10 -1.18
C PHE A 550 16.29 18.79 -2.04
N SER A 551 17.57 18.71 -1.66
CA SER A 551 18.67 19.25 -2.47
C SER A 551 18.96 18.39 -3.71
N PRO A 552 19.69 18.90 -4.72
CA PRO A 552 20.07 18.11 -5.90
C PRO A 552 20.68 16.76 -5.53
N GLY A 553 20.17 15.68 -6.14
CA GLY A 553 20.53 14.29 -5.82
C GLY A 553 19.73 13.67 -4.67
N GLY A 554 19.04 14.47 -3.86
CA GLY A 554 18.13 14.00 -2.81
C GLY A 554 16.88 13.30 -3.36
N VAL A 555 16.24 12.46 -2.53
CA VAL A 555 15.11 11.61 -2.94
C VAL A 555 13.87 12.40 -3.36
N LEU A 556 13.59 13.51 -2.68
CA LEU A 556 12.46 14.41 -2.92
C LEU A 556 12.83 15.60 -3.81
N HIS A 557 14.01 15.59 -4.43
CA HIS A 557 14.36 16.57 -5.44
C HIS A 557 13.55 16.30 -6.73
N PRO A 558 13.03 17.34 -7.44
CA PRO A 558 12.19 17.16 -8.61
C PRO A 558 12.74 16.25 -9.72
N LEU A 559 14.05 16.30 -9.97
CA LEU A 559 14.70 15.41 -10.95
C LEU A 559 14.65 13.94 -10.52
N SER A 560 15.06 13.65 -9.28
CA SER A 560 15.04 12.30 -8.70
C SER A 560 13.62 11.72 -8.67
N LEU A 561 12.64 12.54 -8.30
CA LEU A 561 11.22 12.18 -8.30
C LEU A 561 10.74 11.85 -9.72
N GLY A 562 11.05 12.72 -10.68
CA GLY A 562 10.67 12.55 -12.08
C GLY A 562 11.30 11.31 -12.72
N GLU A 563 12.53 10.95 -12.38
CA GLU A 563 13.19 9.73 -12.84
C GLU A 563 12.51 8.48 -12.28
N ARG A 564 12.33 8.42 -10.94
CA ARG A 564 11.72 7.27 -10.25
C ARG A 564 10.27 7.04 -10.68
N PHE A 565 9.48 8.11 -10.75
CA PHE A 565 8.07 8.02 -11.13
C PHE A 565 7.91 7.53 -12.57
N ARG A 566 8.68 8.08 -13.52
CA ARG A 566 8.64 7.63 -14.92
C ARG A 566 9.13 6.20 -15.08
N ALA A 567 10.11 5.75 -14.29
CA ALA A 567 10.55 4.36 -14.31
C ALA A 567 9.41 3.40 -13.95
N ARG A 568 8.66 3.70 -12.88
CA ARG A 568 7.48 2.90 -12.48
C ARG A 568 6.33 3.00 -13.50
N ALA A 569 6.08 4.18 -14.06
CA ALA A 569 5.05 4.35 -15.09
C ALA A 569 5.37 3.50 -16.34
N ARG A 570 6.60 3.58 -16.86
CA ARG A 570 7.02 2.77 -18.01
C ARG A 570 6.92 1.27 -17.74
N HIS A 571 7.21 0.84 -16.51
CA HIS A 571 7.16 -0.58 -16.13
C HIS A 571 5.78 -1.20 -16.32
N ILE A 572 4.70 -0.45 -16.08
CA ILE A 572 3.32 -0.98 -16.17
C ILE A 572 2.56 -0.55 -17.42
N GLU A 573 3.09 0.39 -18.21
CA GLU A 573 2.36 1.06 -19.30
C GLU A 573 1.70 0.08 -20.28
N SER A 574 2.43 -0.95 -20.74
CA SER A 574 1.87 -1.96 -21.64
C SER A 574 0.80 -2.81 -20.97
N ALA A 575 0.93 -3.12 -19.67
CA ALA A 575 -0.04 -3.88 -18.91
C ALA A 575 -1.36 -3.12 -18.71
N VAL A 576 -1.33 -1.78 -18.72
CA VAL A 576 -2.53 -0.94 -18.59
C VAL A 576 -3.53 -1.19 -19.72
N ILE A 577 -3.10 -1.59 -20.92
CA ILE A 577 -4.01 -1.93 -22.04
C ILE A 577 -4.98 -3.05 -21.64
N ALA A 578 -4.45 -4.09 -20.98
CA ALA A 578 -5.26 -5.22 -20.54
C ALA A 578 -6.19 -4.81 -19.37
N GLU A 579 -5.75 -3.92 -18.48
CA GLU A 579 -6.61 -3.30 -17.46
C GLU A 579 -7.74 -2.48 -18.09
N SER A 580 -7.45 -1.72 -19.15
CA SER A 580 -8.46 -0.96 -19.91
C SER A 580 -9.53 -1.88 -20.50
N ALA A 581 -9.11 -2.97 -21.14
CA ALA A 581 -10.05 -3.94 -21.70
C ALA A 581 -10.90 -4.63 -20.62
N ARG A 582 -10.32 -4.97 -19.46
CA ARG A 582 -11.03 -5.72 -18.42
C ARG A 582 -11.92 -4.85 -17.53
N TRP A 583 -11.47 -3.65 -17.18
CA TRP A 583 -12.07 -2.82 -16.13
C TRP A 583 -12.43 -1.39 -16.59
N GLY A 584 -12.15 -1.04 -17.84
CA GLY A 584 -12.36 0.32 -18.36
C GLY A 584 -13.82 0.70 -18.57
N ASP A 585 -14.75 -0.25 -18.68
CA ASP A 585 -16.18 0.02 -18.95
C ASP A 585 -17.12 -0.37 -17.80
N VAL A 586 -16.57 -0.63 -16.62
CA VAL A 586 -17.38 -1.01 -15.45
C VAL A 586 -18.19 0.18 -14.95
N LYS A 587 -19.45 -0.09 -14.60
CA LYS A 587 -20.34 0.91 -14.01
C LYS A 587 -19.75 1.38 -12.69
N HIS A 588 -19.59 2.69 -12.54
CA HIS A 588 -19.15 3.29 -11.27
C HIS A 588 -20.13 2.92 -10.15
N THR A 589 -19.58 2.51 -9.01
CA THR A 589 -20.37 2.19 -7.82
C THR A 589 -19.98 3.01 -6.61
N PHE A 590 -18.80 3.67 -6.65
CA PHE A 590 -18.36 4.58 -5.59
C PHE A 590 -17.45 5.70 -6.14
N PRO A 591 -18.00 6.85 -6.61
CA PRO A 591 -17.20 7.93 -7.17
C PRO A 591 -16.37 8.67 -6.10
N MET A 592 -15.17 9.13 -6.48
CA MET A 592 -14.32 9.96 -5.61
C MET A 592 -14.61 11.45 -5.85
N GLU A 593 -15.48 12.03 -5.03
CA GLU A 593 -15.94 13.41 -5.22
C GLU A 593 -14.91 14.49 -4.78
N PRO A 594 -14.77 15.60 -5.53
CA PRO A 594 -15.34 15.81 -6.87
C PRO A 594 -14.61 14.96 -7.92
N VAL A 595 -15.38 14.35 -8.82
CA VAL A 595 -14.83 13.65 -9.99
C VAL A 595 -14.50 14.69 -11.07
N PRO A 596 -13.24 14.81 -11.52
CA PRO A 596 -12.90 15.77 -12.57
C PRO A 596 -13.50 15.36 -13.91
N PRO A 597 -13.79 16.32 -14.81
CA PRO A 597 -14.37 16.02 -16.11
C PRO A 597 -13.42 15.14 -16.93
N ARG A 598 -13.99 14.12 -17.59
CA ARG A 598 -13.26 13.23 -18.49
C ARG A 598 -13.34 13.78 -19.92
N VAL A 599 -12.29 14.47 -20.34
CA VAL A 599 -12.23 15.17 -21.63
C VAL A 599 -10.93 14.87 -22.38
N ASP A 600 -10.97 15.06 -23.70
CA ASP A 600 -9.79 15.01 -24.56
C ASP A 600 -8.92 16.28 -24.41
N GLN A 601 -7.90 16.42 -25.26
CA GLN A 601 -6.99 17.58 -25.23
C GLN A 601 -7.66 18.90 -25.60
N ASP A 602 -8.75 18.84 -26.37
CA ASP A 602 -9.52 20.01 -26.83
C ASP A 602 -10.68 20.35 -25.88
N GLY A 603 -10.87 19.56 -24.82
CA GLY A 603 -11.93 19.74 -23.82
C GLY A 603 -13.26 19.07 -24.19
N ASN A 604 -13.31 18.26 -25.25
CA ASN A 604 -14.52 17.51 -25.60
C ASN A 604 -14.71 16.31 -24.68
N PRO A 605 -15.96 15.97 -24.28
CA PRO A 605 -16.22 14.80 -23.45
C PRO A 605 -15.78 13.48 -24.12
N LEU A 606 -15.00 12.68 -23.40
CA LEU A 606 -14.64 11.33 -23.84
C LEU A 606 -15.72 10.33 -23.46
N THR A 607 -16.23 9.63 -24.46
CA THR A 607 -17.23 8.55 -24.30
C THR A 607 -16.58 7.18 -24.59
N GLY A 608 -17.03 6.12 -23.92
CA GLY A 608 -16.44 4.78 -24.04
C GLY A 608 -15.51 4.39 -22.88
N PRO A 609 -14.84 3.23 -22.96
CA PRO A 609 -14.06 2.68 -21.85
C PRO A 609 -12.87 3.58 -21.49
N PHE A 610 -12.52 3.62 -20.20
CA PHE A 610 -11.26 4.19 -19.75
C PHE A 610 -10.10 3.41 -20.37
N ASN A 611 -9.10 4.13 -20.89
CA ASN A 611 -8.00 3.49 -21.59
C ASN A 611 -6.62 4.09 -21.31
N ARG A 612 -5.58 3.36 -21.71
CA ARG A 612 -4.18 3.76 -21.51
C ARG A 612 -3.88 5.14 -22.10
N ASP A 613 -4.32 5.38 -23.33
CA ASP A 613 -3.86 6.53 -24.12
C ASP A 613 -4.62 7.80 -23.76
N ASP A 614 -5.93 7.72 -23.65
CA ASP A 614 -6.78 8.88 -23.40
C ASP A 614 -6.82 9.26 -21.92
N ASP A 615 -6.75 8.28 -21.01
CA ASP A 615 -6.94 8.52 -19.57
C ASP A 615 -5.67 8.37 -18.75
N TRP A 616 -5.05 7.20 -18.79
CA TRP A 616 -3.91 6.92 -17.93
C TRP A 616 -2.71 7.81 -18.29
N ARG A 617 -2.32 7.89 -19.57
CA ARG A 617 -1.23 8.75 -20.03
C ARG A 617 -1.51 10.23 -19.72
N ARG A 618 -2.75 10.69 -19.81
CA ARG A 618 -3.14 12.06 -19.44
C ARG A 618 -2.85 12.35 -17.97
N GLU A 619 -3.24 11.45 -17.07
CA GLU A 619 -2.95 11.62 -15.64
C GLU A 619 -1.45 11.48 -15.31
N ILE A 620 -0.74 10.54 -15.95
CA ILE A 620 0.71 10.44 -15.83
C ILE A 620 1.39 11.75 -16.27
N ASN A 621 0.95 12.33 -17.39
CA ASN A 621 1.48 13.60 -17.89
C ASN A 621 1.19 14.76 -16.94
N ARG A 622 -0.02 14.85 -16.36
CA ARG A 622 -0.33 15.87 -15.34
C ARG A 622 0.62 15.74 -14.14
N LEU A 623 0.87 14.52 -13.67
CA LEU A 623 1.79 14.33 -12.55
C LEU A 623 3.21 14.74 -12.90
N VAL A 624 3.68 14.32 -14.07
CA VAL A 624 5.04 14.60 -14.54
C VAL A 624 5.28 16.08 -14.83
N ASN A 625 4.30 16.77 -15.40
CA ASN A 625 4.45 18.15 -15.88
C ASN A 625 4.03 19.19 -14.84
N ASP A 626 3.06 18.86 -13.97
CA ASP A 626 2.51 19.82 -13.01
C ASP A 626 2.83 19.47 -11.56
N TYR A 627 2.72 18.20 -11.17
CA TYR A 627 2.85 17.84 -9.75
C TYR A 627 4.31 17.74 -9.31
N LEU A 628 5.09 16.82 -9.91
CA LEU A 628 6.46 16.52 -9.49
C LEU A 628 7.41 17.72 -9.56
N PRO A 629 7.35 18.61 -10.59
CA PRO A 629 8.26 19.75 -10.67
C PRO A 629 7.99 20.84 -9.62
N LYS A 630 6.74 20.96 -9.14
CA LYS A 630 6.31 22.06 -8.26
C LYS A 630 6.25 21.66 -6.79
N ARG A 631 5.89 20.41 -6.50
CA ARG A 631 5.49 19.98 -5.15
C ARG A 631 6.58 20.19 -4.10
N SER A 632 7.83 19.85 -4.41
CA SER A 632 8.93 19.95 -3.43
C SER A 632 9.18 21.38 -2.98
N GLY A 633 9.11 22.36 -3.89
CA GLY A 633 9.24 23.78 -3.54
C GLY A 633 8.10 24.28 -2.65
N ILE A 634 6.87 23.82 -2.89
CA ILE A 634 5.71 24.16 -2.06
C ILE A 634 5.87 23.63 -0.63
N VAL A 635 6.33 22.38 -0.48
CA VAL A 635 6.54 21.77 0.84
C VAL A 635 7.66 22.47 1.60
N LEU A 636 8.74 22.88 0.92
CA LEU A 636 9.78 23.70 1.54
C LEU A 636 9.21 25.02 2.09
N GLY A 637 8.35 25.68 1.32
CA GLY A 637 7.65 26.88 1.77
C GLY A 637 6.74 26.63 2.98
N GLN A 638 6.00 25.52 3.00
CA GLN A 638 5.16 25.11 4.13
C GLN A 638 5.99 24.87 5.40
N LEU A 639 7.10 24.14 5.29
CA LEU A 639 8.00 23.86 6.42
C LEU A 639 8.71 25.13 6.92
N PHE A 640 9.12 26.03 6.01
CA PHE A 640 9.69 27.32 6.38
C PHE A 640 8.68 28.19 7.15
N ALA A 641 7.43 28.26 6.68
CA ALA A 641 6.36 29.01 7.36
C ALA A 641 6.04 28.48 8.76
N GLN A 642 6.35 27.20 9.05
CA GLN A 642 6.26 26.61 10.39
C GLN A 642 7.50 26.83 11.27
N GLY A 643 8.53 27.53 10.78
CA GLY A 643 9.78 27.73 11.52
C GLY A 643 10.63 26.46 11.66
N LEU A 644 10.47 25.49 10.75
CA LEU A 644 11.21 24.22 10.77
C LEU A 644 12.50 24.24 9.96
N LEU A 645 12.69 25.28 9.15
CA LEU A 645 13.90 25.49 8.35
C LEU A 645 14.60 26.77 8.84
N PRO A 646 15.93 26.74 9.06
CA PRO A 646 16.68 27.94 9.40
C PRO A 646 16.70 28.90 8.20
N ASP A 647 16.73 30.21 8.49
CA ASP A 647 16.93 31.27 7.48
C ASP A 647 18.40 31.34 6.99
N LEU A 648 19.27 30.49 7.55
CA LEU A 648 20.67 30.37 7.18
C LEU A 648 20.88 29.17 6.27
N ASP A 649 21.23 29.44 5.01
CA ASP A 649 21.57 28.41 4.04
C ASP A 649 22.76 27.54 4.48
N PRO A 650 22.72 26.22 4.21
CA PRO A 650 23.85 25.33 4.45
C PRO A 650 25.03 25.67 3.53
N PRO A 651 26.29 25.43 3.97
CA PRO A 651 27.47 25.65 3.14
C PRO A 651 27.42 24.84 1.84
N GLN A 652 27.80 25.48 0.73
CA GLN A 652 27.98 24.81 -0.56
C GLN A 652 29.42 24.35 -0.72
N PHE A 653 29.60 23.06 -1.04
CA PHE A 653 30.89 22.50 -1.45
C PHE A 653 31.17 22.80 -2.93
N ARG A 654 32.40 23.22 -3.25
CA ARG A 654 32.88 23.33 -4.63
C ARG A 654 34.30 22.79 -4.73
N ARG A 655 34.59 22.02 -5.77
CA ARG A 655 35.98 21.63 -6.11
C ARG A 655 36.70 22.83 -6.75
N GLU A 656 37.97 23.05 -6.42
CA GLU A 656 38.73 24.14 -7.02
C GLU A 656 39.02 23.86 -8.50
N ALA A 657 38.93 24.90 -9.35
CA ALA A 657 39.20 24.75 -10.78
C ALA A 657 40.68 24.44 -11.08
N ALA A 658 41.59 25.02 -10.28
CA ALA A 658 43.03 24.79 -10.41
C ALA A 658 43.47 23.43 -9.84
N ASP A 659 42.70 22.86 -8.92
CA ASP A 659 42.99 21.57 -8.29
C ASP A 659 41.70 20.90 -7.81
N ALA A 660 41.17 19.95 -8.59
CA ALA A 660 39.92 19.26 -8.28
C ALA A 660 40.00 18.37 -7.02
N SER A 661 41.20 18.14 -6.47
CA SER A 661 41.37 17.44 -5.20
C SER A 661 41.03 18.33 -4.00
N ARG A 662 41.03 19.66 -4.18
CA ARG A 662 40.73 20.62 -3.11
C ARG A 662 39.28 21.07 -3.14
N VAL A 663 38.72 21.29 -1.96
CA VAL A 663 37.32 21.65 -1.76
C VAL A 663 37.22 22.98 -1.02
N THR A 664 36.57 23.96 -1.63
CA THR A 664 36.19 25.22 -0.97
C THR A 664 34.75 25.16 -0.49
N LEU A 665 34.49 25.83 0.63
CA LEU A 665 33.15 26.05 1.16
C LEU A 665 32.70 27.49 0.90
N ARG A 666 31.41 27.69 0.67
CA ARG A 666 30.80 29.02 0.56
C ARG A 666 29.46 29.06 1.29
N SER A 667 29.18 30.16 1.98
CA SER A 667 27.88 30.48 2.54
C SER A 667 27.23 31.59 1.72
N GLY A 668 25.90 31.57 1.60
CA GLY A 668 25.13 32.69 1.04
C GLY A 668 25.17 33.94 1.92
N ALA A 669 25.41 33.77 3.22
CA ALA A 669 25.53 34.86 4.17
C ALA A 669 27.00 35.26 4.39
N ALA A 670 27.39 36.44 3.91
CA ALA A 670 28.79 36.91 3.92
C ALA A 670 29.44 36.99 5.31
N ARG A 671 28.63 37.11 6.38
CA ARG A 671 29.11 37.16 7.78
C ARG A 671 29.03 35.81 8.50
N ALA A 672 28.51 34.77 7.86
CA ALA A 672 28.39 33.47 8.50
C ALA A 672 29.76 32.79 8.58
N GLU A 673 30.07 32.26 9.76
CA GLU A 673 31.23 31.41 9.95
C GLU A 673 30.91 30.01 9.47
N ILE A 674 31.85 29.34 8.79
CA ILE A 674 31.64 27.97 8.34
C ILE A 674 32.54 27.05 9.18
N TYR A 675 31.94 26.02 9.76
CA TYR A 675 32.63 24.98 10.50
C TYR A 675 32.50 23.65 9.77
N PHE A 676 33.57 22.89 9.67
CA PHE A 676 33.59 21.61 8.97
C PHE A 676 34.37 20.52 9.72
N THR A 677 34.06 19.27 9.40
CA THR A 677 34.76 18.07 9.85
C THR A 677 35.15 17.22 8.64
N THR A 678 36.20 16.42 8.79
CA THR A 678 36.69 15.49 7.76
C THR A 678 36.55 14.02 8.15
N ASP A 679 36.06 13.75 9.36
CA ASP A 679 35.85 12.41 9.92
C ASP A 679 34.38 11.96 9.83
N GLY A 680 33.53 12.75 9.17
CA GLY A 680 32.09 12.49 9.09
C GLY A 680 31.29 12.82 10.35
N SER A 681 31.89 13.38 11.42
CA SER A 681 31.14 13.86 12.58
C SER A 681 30.40 15.17 12.29
N ASP A 682 29.37 15.52 13.06
CA ASP A 682 28.71 16.81 12.91
C ASP A 682 29.62 17.95 13.45
N PRO A 683 29.80 19.07 12.71
CA PRO A 683 30.55 20.23 13.21
C PRO A 683 29.91 20.92 14.43
N ARG A 684 28.65 20.63 14.73
CA ARG A 684 27.87 21.16 15.85
C ARG A 684 27.57 20.06 16.86
N LEU A 685 27.76 20.37 18.15
CA LEU A 685 27.25 19.56 19.25
C LEU A 685 25.78 19.91 19.55
N GLU A 686 25.05 18.96 20.12
CA GLU A 686 23.73 19.23 20.71
C GLU A 686 23.82 20.35 21.74
N GLY A 687 22.81 21.21 21.78
CA GLY A 687 22.83 22.47 22.51
C GLY A 687 23.54 23.62 21.79
N GLY A 688 24.06 23.41 20.57
CA GLY A 688 24.50 24.49 19.67
C GLY A 688 25.96 24.92 19.80
N LYS A 689 26.78 24.22 20.58
CA LYS A 689 28.23 24.51 20.66
C LYS A 689 28.97 23.97 19.43
N VAL A 690 30.10 24.59 19.10
CA VAL A 690 31.02 24.06 18.08
C VAL A 690 31.64 22.77 18.59
N SER A 691 31.67 21.73 17.75
CA SER A 691 32.33 20.46 18.06
C SER A 691 33.84 20.65 18.17
N PRO A 692 34.52 20.06 19.18
CA PRO A 692 35.98 20.04 19.26
C PRO A 692 36.65 19.37 18.05
N ARG A 693 35.91 18.57 17.28
CA ARG A 693 36.38 17.95 16.03
C ARG A 693 36.23 18.87 14.82
N ALA A 694 35.47 19.95 14.94
CA ALA A 694 35.24 20.90 13.87
C ALA A 694 36.42 21.85 13.72
N ARG A 695 36.67 22.27 12.48
CA ARG A 695 37.61 23.32 12.12
C ARG A 695 36.83 24.48 11.50
N LYS A 696 37.21 25.70 11.82
CA LYS A 696 36.71 26.88 11.11
C LYS A 696 37.30 26.89 9.70
N PHE A 697 36.47 27.14 8.70
CA PHE A 697 36.91 27.23 7.31
C PHE A 697 37.58 28.58 7.06
N GLU A 698 38.88 28.54 6.76
CA GLU A 698 39.70 29.73 6.45
C GLU A 698 40.39 29.62 5.08
N SER A 699 40.53 28.41 4.55
CA SER A 699 41.17 28.13 3.26
C SER A 699 40.68 26.80 2.67
N PRO A 700 40.86 26.57 1.34
CA PRO A 700 40.39 25.34 0.69
C PRO A 700 40.96 24.07 1.33
N ILE A 701 40.07 23.11 1.56
CA ILE A 701 40.30 21.85 2.27
C ILE A 701 40.95 20.86 1.32
N SER A 702 41.99 20.16 1.78
CA SER A 702 42.52 18.97 1.12
C SER A 702 41.98 17.74 1.85
N PRO A 703 40.99 17.01 1.30
CA PRO A 703 40.45 15.82 1.94
C PRO A 703 41.56 14.79 2.16
N PRO A 704 41.64 14.16 3.34
CA PRO A 704 42.69 13.17 3.65
C PRO A 704 42.75 12.01 2.67
N THR A 705 41.59 11.60 2.15
CA THR A 705 41.40 10.51 1.18
C THR A 705 40.25 10.83 0.25
N ASN A 706 40.16 10.11 -0.88
CA ASN A 706 39.00 10.17 -1.78
C ASN A 706 37.72 9.58 -1.17
N GLU A 707 37.80 8.95 0.02
CA GLU A 707 36.65 8.40 0.76
C GLU A 707 36.27 9.28 1.97
N SER A 708 36.90 10.44 2.13
CA SER A 708 36.67 11.32 3.28
C SER A 708 35.29 11.96 3.24
N LEU A 709 34.46 11.67 4.24
CA LEU A 709 33.15 12.29 4.40
C LEU A 709 33.30 13.69 5.01
N LEU A 710 33.16 14.73 4.18
CA LEU A 710 33.13 16.11 4.67
C LEU A 710 31.73 16.48 5.13
N ARG A 711 31.65 17.08 6.31
CA ARG A 711 30.42 17.70 6.82
C ARG A 711 30.67 19.14 7.20
N ALA A 712 29.73 20.02 6.88
CA ALA A 712 29.87 21.44 7.15
C ALA A 712 28.54 22.07 7.58
N ARG A 713 28.63 23.08 8.44
CA ARG A 713 27.52 23.97 8.80
C ARG A 713 27.98 25.42 8.82
N ALA A 714 27.06 26.33 8.54
CA ALA A 714 27.24 27.76 8.76
C ALA A 714 26.67 28.14 10.13
N LEU A 715 27.30 29.12 10.77
CA LEU A 715 26.89 29.72 12.04
C LEU A 715 26.81 31.24 11.88
N LEU A 716 25.66 31.83 12.18
CA LEU A 716 25.45 33.27 12.16
C LEU A 716 24.57 33.68 13.35
N ASN A 717 25.06 34.60 14.18
CA ASN A 717 24.33 35.12 15.35
C ASN A 717 23.80 34.03 16.32
N GLY A 718 24.46 32.88 16.39
CA GLY A 718 24.03 31.74 17.21
C GLY A 718 23.14 30.72 16.47
N ASP A 719 22.65 31.06 15.28
CA ASP A 719 21.83 30.18 14.46
C ASP A 719 22.70 29.32 13.54
N TRP A 720 22.41 28.02 13.55
CA TRP A 720 23.09 27.02 12.72
C TRP A 720 22.27 26.70 11.47
N SER A 721 22.95 26.58 10.34
CA SER A 721 22.35 26.03 9.12
C SER A 721 22.06 24.53 9.26
N ALA A 722 21.31 23.99 8.30
CA ALA A 722 21.27 22.54 8.07
C ALA A 722 22.68 21.96 7.79
N LEU A 723 22.84 20.66 7.96
CA LEU A 723 24.08 19.93 7.72
C LEU A 723 24.32 19.70 6.23
N ALA A 724 25.36 20.32 5.67
CA ALA A 724 25.85 19.99 4.34
C ALA A 724 26.79 18.78 4.41
N THR A 725 26.71 17.87 3.44
CA THR A 725 27.58 16.68 3.35
C THR A 725 28.13 16.53 1.94
N LEU A 726 29.44 16.22 1.82
CA LEU A 726 30.09 15.80 0.58
C LEU A 726 30.75 14.45 0.81
N GLN A 727 30.46 13.49 -0.07
CA GLN A 727 31.13 12.19 -0.17
C GLN A 727 32.23 12.22 -1.21
#